data_AF-A0A8J7RGL4-F1
#
_entry.id   AF-A0A8J7RGL4-F1
#
_cell.length_a   1.000
_cell.length_b   1.000
_cell.length_c   1.000
_cell.angle_alpha   90.00
_cell.angle_beta   90.00
_cell.angle_gamma   90.00
#
_symmetry.space_group_name_H-M   'P 1'
#
loop_
_entity.id
_entity.type
_entity.pdbx_description
1 polymer ?
#
loop_
_entity_poly.entity_id
_entity_poly.type
_entity_poly.pdbx_seq_one_letter_code
_entity_poly.pdbx_strand_id
1 'polypeptide(L)'
;MTEVGDHGHGAKITASREKYLYRIARDLHSQNPVENFLEDLQDTNRKVISPPLPEETVSQIYKDVAGWNLQFTPQIYQMHVPPGSISAIVEGMRRVVSENDGDQTKKENTRAIEIRMCHRLDDKENGAVVPIEIPLRMDLSTLQYIEGAGARIVGNPYHEVEPYEAVRFTNAMDLDRIFYHAQSVYQERNATNAPKIITDENLMKMREAFIERARGYLERGDDECSVLNDLINEDRGHYFWEIRISDIVGAAKDAVQRANSNARLQNNPLLKLTPASVAERFVDLKGKEIRFVYDLKIWRVWNGIRWEDDPAEVKIQKKIKEVVSNLAKEATLTVEDEKILGAVTKFFKGLLSNGGIKGLIEIISRDEKIATSYGHFDADPYLLNFENCTYDLRTFTGRPHSPDDLITNVAGQGTDPDTGETMTVRYDPSAKCPLWKKSLEEWFPLDHDHNPHGKNVDRDTIESLQVRLGYSISGNAIEDDFLVWYGLKGRNGKGVCKDITMAVLGTYATVSDRTLVIETYETGKGGSRGDLKNLIGKRLVFVDELKRKDRLDCAFVKDWCGHGIISFRPPYGSNEIHMRPAGSIILLTNNLGSIESADSIWDRLRIVPWTKYFGENERKKNLRSELFKELPGIINWYLEGYKKYTQLKKLPESNAMHASRVKYMEDNNPLADWIADEMILANEAPKSQRHKIKTLKSEVYTYYKNWALNEGYDKKEYLGRTTFYKELEDKYRGVITLKTIQGSRFYQGICLRYRFENDKHTL
;
A
#
# COMPACT_ATOMS: atom_id res chain seq x y z
N MET A 1 23.86 48.00 19.12
CA MET A 1 24.37 47.81 17.75
C MET A 1 23.12 47.71 16.85
N THR A 2 22.53 48.82 16.37
CA THR A 2 22.86 49.61 15.13
C THR A 2 22.72 48.74 13.87
N GLU A 3 21.88 48.98 12.85
CA GLU A 3 21.58 50.17 12.00
C GLU A 3 20.19 50.00 11.31
N VAL A 4 19.33 50.99 11.04
CA VAL A 4 19.37 52.22 10.18
C VAL A 4 19.09 51.98 8.68
N GLY A 5 18.16 52.78 8.12
CA GLY A 5 17.93 53.04 6.69
C GLY A 5 16.49 52.69 6.25
N ASP A 6 15.48 53.57 6.19
CA ASP A 6 15.30 54.95 5.71
C ASP A 6 15.07 55.10 4.18
N HIS A 7 14.10 55.96 3.85
CA HIS A 7 13.61 56.47 2.54
C HIS A 7 12.58 55.59 1.79
N GLY A 8 11.36 56.02 1.43
CA GLY A 8 10.74 57.34 1.38
C GLY A 8 10.11 57.54 0.00
N HIS A 9 8.80 57.79 -0.09
CA HIS A 9 8.15 58.75 -1.01
C HIS A 9 6.65 58.83 -0.67
N GLY A 10 6.20 60.03 -0.32
CA GLY A 10 4.81 60.32 0.00
C GLY A 10 4.03 60.90 -1.19
N ALA A 11 2.71 60.83 -1.09
CA ALA A 11 1.80 61.82 -1.64
C ALA A 11 0.59 61.93 -0.70
N LYS A 12 0.46 63.10 -0.05
CA LYS A 12 -0.78 63.58 0.59
C LYS A 12 -1.72 64.06 -0.51
N ILE A 13 -3.04 63.92 -0.33
CA ILE A 13 -4.03 65.01 -0.42
C ILE A 13 -5.27 64.62 0.41
N THR A 14 -5.76 65.64 1.10
CA THR A 14 -6.80 65.79 2.11
C THR A 14 -8.23 65.83 1.55
N ALA A 15 -9.21 65.54 2.42
CA ALA A 15 -10.31 66.44 2.84
C ALA A 15 -11.73 65.86 2.82
N SER A 16 -12.47 66.35 3.81
CA SER A 16 -13.79 66.05 4.35
C SER A 16 -14.96 66.81 3.71
N ARG A 17 -16.19 66.34 4.05
CA ARG A 17 -17.51 67.01 4.17
C ARG A 17 -18.48 67.08 2.96
N GLU A 18 -19.68 66.54 3.24
CA GLU A 18 -21.03 67.09 3.03
C GLU A 18 -21.45 67.86 1.74
N LYS A 19 -22.67 67.49 1.30
CA LYS A 19 -23.63 68.15 0.38
C LYS A 19 -23.52 67.83 -1.12
N TYR A 20 -24.42 66.95 -1.57
CA TYR A 20 -25.37 67.34 -2.62
C TYR A 20 -26.75 66.70 -2.38
N LEU A 21 -27.63 67.54 -1.83
CA LEU A 21 -29.08 67.36 -1.79
C LEU A 21 -29.68 67.44 -3.22
N TYR A 22 -30.95 67.03 -3.31
CA TYR A 22 -31.98 67.52 -4.24
C TYR A 22 -31.96 67.05 -5.71
N ARG A 23 -32.68 65.96 -5.95
CA ARG A 23 -33.70 65.71 -7.00
C ARG A 23 -33.85 64.19 -7.08
N ILE A 24 -34.95 63.56 -6.65
CA ILE A 24 -36.33 63.86 -7.03
C ILE A 24 -37.24 63.49 -5.85
N ALA A 25 -37.80 64.51 -5.20
CA ALA A 25 -39.11 64.42 -4.61
C ALA A 25 -40.13 64.48 -5.76
N ARG A 26 -40.89 63.41 -5.97
CA ARG A 26 -42.24 63.47 -6.53
C ARG A 26 -42.87 62.09 -6.40
N ASP A 27 -44.08 62.09 -5.88
CA ASP A 27 -45.05 61.00 -5.94
C ASP A 27 -44.87 59.92 -4.85
N LEU A 28 -45.37 60.20 -3.64
CA LEU A 28 -46.64 59.61 -3.19
C LEU A 28 -46.93 59.99 -1.73
N HIS A 29 -47.57 61.14 -1.60
CA HIS A 29 -48.39 61.53 -0.47
C HIS A 29 -49.83 61.19 -0.88
N SER A 30 -50.52 60.25 -0.22
CA SER A 30 -52.00 60.25 -0.15
C SER A 30 -52.57 59.15 0.76
N GLN A 31 -53.43 59.59 1.69
CA GLN A 31 -54.61 58.93 2.28
C GLN A 31 -54.52 58.37 3.73
N ASN A 32 -55.10 59.18 4.64
CA ASN A 32 -55.78 58.87 5.92
C ASN A 32 -57.11 58.09 5.65
N PRO A 33 -58.04 57.74 6.58
CA PRO A 33 -58.07 57.80 8.08
C PRO A 33 -58.79 56.58 8.75
N VAL A 34 -59.09 56.64 10.07
CA VAL A 34 -60.29 56.15 10.84
C VAL A 34 -59.90 55.97 12.33
N GLU A 35 -60.68 56.21 13.41
CA GLU A 35 -61.73 57.15 13.85
C GLU A 35 -62.10 56.74 15.32
N ASN A 36 -62.45 57.71 16.19
CA ASN A 36 -63.31 57.68 17.41
C ASN A 36 -62.94 56.91 18.70
N PHE A 37 -62.87 57.61 19.86
CA PHE A 37 -64.02 57.80 20.78
C PHE A 37 -63.73 58.85 21.88
N LEU A 38 -64.74 59.66 22.20
CA LEU A 38 -64.81 60.79 23.16
C LEU A 38 -65.88 60.51 24.25
N GLU A 39 -65.93 61.37 25.28
CA GLU A 39 -67.03 61.60 26.27
C GLU A 39 -67.13 60.60 27.45
N ASP A 40 -67.40 60.95 28.73
CA ASP A 40 -68.06 62.13 29.32
C ASP A 40 -67.97 62.16 30.89
N LEU A 41 -68.42 63.26 31.52
CA LEU A 41 -68.75 63.56 32.95
C LEU A 41 -67.63 64.18 33.83
N GLN A 42 -67.60 65.47 34.24
CA GLN A 42 -68.61 66.43 34.78
C GLN A 42 -69.38 65.95 36.02
N ASP A 43 -69.06 66.43 37.25
CA ASP A 43 -69.66 67.64 37.88
C ASP A 43 -69.41 67.70 39.43
N THR A 44 -69.05 68.90 39.91
CA THR A 44 -69.08 69.59 41.26
C THR A 44 -69.31 68.80 42.60
N ASN A 45 -68.78 69.13 43.80
CA ASN A 45 -68.55 70.43 44.49
C ASN A 45 -67.79 70.30 45.89
N ARG A 46 -66.76 71.13 46.15
CA ARG A 46 -66.22 71.73 47.44
C ARG A 46 -65.76 70.89 48.69
N LYS A 47 -64.45 70.94 49.02
CA LYS A 47 -63.75 71.78 50.06
C LYS A 47 -62.23 71.45 50.14
N VAL A 48 -61.44 72.38 50.68
CA VAL A 48 -59.99 72.64 50.47
C VAL A 48 -59.02 71.78 51.34
N ILE A 49 -57.80 71.59 50.81
CA ILE A 49 -56.44 71.43 51.41
C ILE A 49 -55.73 70.10 51.01
N SER A 50 -54.51 70.25 50.45
CA SER A 50 -53.66 69.32 49.67
C SER A 50 -53.53 67.85 50.11
N PRO A 51 -53.60 66.92 49.13
CA PRO A 51 -52.87 65.63 49.12
C PRO A 51 -52.33 65.24 47.69
N PRO A 52 -51.61 64.10 47.50
CA PRO A 52 -50.72 63.84 46.35
C PRO A 52 -51.48 63.42 45.07
N LEU A 53 -50.86 63.61 43.90
CA LEU A 53 -51.48 63.27 42.60
C LEU A 53 -51.60 61.73 42.38
N PRO A 54 -52.69 61.22 41.77
CA PRO A 54 -53.02 59.79 41.69
C PRO A 54 -52.37 59.03 40.50
N GLU A 55 -52.30 57.69 40.60
CA GLU A 55 -51.62 56.75 39.69
C GLU A 55 -52.04 56.80 38.21
N GLU A 56 -53.22 57.30 37.86
CA GLU A 56 -53.65 57.41 36.44
C GLU A 56 -52.89 58.49 35.67
N THR A 57 -52.42 59.55 36.34
CA THR A 57 -51.55 60.58 35.73
C THR A 57 -50.14 60.04 35.46
N VAL A 58 -49.68 59.09 36.29
CA VAL A 58 -48.38 58.41 36.12
C VAL A 58 -48.46 57.39 34.98
N SER A 59 -49.59 56.70 34.82
CA SER A 59 -49.79 55.72 33.74
C SER A 59 -49.89 56.35 32.35
N GLN A 60 -50.41 57.58 32.26
CA GLN A 60 -50.46 58.33 30.99
C GLN A 60 -49.07 58.86 30.59
N ILE A 61 -48.26 59.31 31.55
CA ILE A 61 -46.85 59.69 31.33
C ILE A 61 -46.01 58.48 30.89
N TYR A 62 -46.25 57.29 31.45
CA TYR A 62 -45.56 56.07 31.04
C TYR A 62 -45.88 55.61 29.61
N LYS A 63 -47.10 55.86 29.13
CA LYS A 63 -47.49 55.53 27.74
C LYS A 63 -46.92 56.51 26.72
N ASP A 64 -46.76 57.79 27.08
CA ASP A 64 -46.20 58.81 26.19
C ASP A 64 -44.67 58.71 26.04
N VAL A 65 -43.96 58.13 27.02
CA VAL A 65 -42.51 57.85 26.97
C VAL A 65 -42.19 56.60 26.13
N ALA A 66 -43.13 55.65 25.98
CA ALA A 66 -42.94 54.42 25.20
C ALA A 66 -42.82 54.64 23.68
N GLY A 67 -43.03 55.88 23.19
CA GLY A 67 -42.88 56.25 21.78
C GLY A 67 -41.54 56.91 21.41
N TRP A 68 -40.62 57.10 22.35
CA TRP A 68 -39.44 57.94 22.12
C TRP A 68 -38.21 57.11 21.73
N ASN A 69 -37.98 57.07 20.43
CA ASN A 69 -36.83 56.44 19.79
C ASN A 69 -35.58 57.33 19.99
N LEU A 70 -34.90 57.20 21.14
CA LEU A 70 -33.72 58.01 21.47
C LEU A 70 -32.43 57.28 21.06
N GLN A 71 -31.89 57.71 19.91
CA GLN A 71 -30.52 57.42 19.50
C GLN A 71 -29.52 58.14 20.41
N PHE A 72 -28.65 57.40 21.09
CA PHE A 72 -27.57 57.97 21.91
C PHE A 72 -26.35 58.32 21.06
N THR A 73 -26.12 59.62 20.84
CA THR A 73 -24.82 60.16 20.42
C THR A 73 -24.00 60.61 21.65
N PRO A 74 -22.66 60.53 21.62
CA PRO A 74 -21.81 60.73 22.79
C PRO A 74 -21.81 62.21 23.22
N GLN A 75 -22.30 62.52 24.42
CA GLN A 75 -22.38 63.90 24.93
C GLN A 75 -21.43 64.15 26.10
N ILE A 76 -20.95 65.39 26.15
CA ILE A 76 -20.02 66.01 27.11
C ILE A 76 -20.77 66.28 28.43
N TYR A 77 -20.23 65.83 29.57
CA TYR A 77 -20.84 66.07 30.90
C TYR A 77 -20.34 67.39 31.51
N GLN A 78 -21.24 68.31 31.88
CA GLN A 78 -20.94 69.61 32.50
C GLN A 78 -21.65 69.75 33.85
N MET A 79 -20.98 70.38 34.81
CA MET A 79 -21.51 70.63 36.16
C MET A 79 -21.37 72.12 36.48
N HIS A 80 -22.46 72.81 36.83
CA HIS A 80 -22.43 74.27 37.07
C HIS A 80 -22.27 74.59 38.56
N VAL A 81 -21.44 75.58 38.90
CA VAL A 81 -21.13 75.98 40.30
C VAL A 81 -21.26 77.51 40.44
N PRO A 82 -21.71 78.05 41.58
CA PRO A 82 -21.76 79.50 41.81
C PRO A 82 -20.36 80.16 41.78
N PRO A 83 -20.24 81.48 41.53
CA PRO A 83 -18.96 82.14 41.23
C PRO A 83 -17.95 82.08 42.38
N GLY A 84 -16.76 81.59 42.09
CA GLY A 84 -15.63 81.48 43.02
C GLY A 84 -14.82 80.20 42.76
N SER A 85 -13.49 80.28 42.75
CA SER A 85 -12.69 79.07 42.52
C SER A 85 -13.00 78.01 43.60
N ILE A 86 -13.09 76.73 43.24
CA ILE A 86 -13.29 75.62 44.19
C ILE A 86 -12.29 75.74 45.36
N SER A 87 -11.05 76.12 45.05
CA SER A 87 -10.00 76.44 46.01
C SER A 87 -10.38 77.56 47.01
N ALA A 88 -11.02 78.64 46.57
CA ALA A 88 -11.47 79.73 47.45
C ALA A 88 -12.66 79.33 48.35
N ILE A 89 -13.54 78.47 47.86
CA ILE A 89 -14.68 77.91 48.62
C ILE A 89 -14.17 76.93 49.69
N VAL A 90 -13.22 76.07 49.34
CA VAL A 90 -12.56 75.12 50.27
C VAL A 90 -11.78 75.88 51.35
N GLU A 91 -11.05 76.94 51.00
CA GLU A 91 -10.27 77.75 51.94
C GLU A 91 -11.18 78.60 52.86
N GLY A 92 -12.31 79.10 52.34
CA GLY A 92 -13.35 79.77 53.14
C GLY A 92 -14.00 78.83 54.17
N MET A 93 -14.29 77.59 53.78
CA MET A 93 -14.81 76.57 54.70
C MET A 93 -13.79 76.17 55.77
N ARG A 94 -12.50 76.05 55.43
CA ARG A 94 -11.44 75.81 56.43
C ARG A 94 -11.40 76.92 57.48
N ARG A 95 -11.52 78.19 57.07
CA ARG A 95 -11.59 79.33 57.98
C ARG A 95 -12.77 79.24 58.93
N VAL A 96 -13.98 78.99 58.41
CA VAL A 96 -15.21 78.90 59.23
C VAL A 96 -15.21 77.70 60.18
N VAL A 97 -14.58 76.58 59.80
CA VAL A 97 -14.39 75.41 60.67
C VAL A 97 -13.34 75.69 61.76
N SER A 98 -12.30 76.48 61.45
CA SER A 98 -11.27 76.89 62.43
C SER A 98 -11.75 77.95 63.42
N GLU A 99 -12.70 78.82 63.04
CA GLU A 99 -13.22 79.91 63.88
C GLU A 99 -14.32 79.46 64.86
N ASN A 100 -14.93 78.28 64.66
CA ASN A 100 -16.06 77.76 65.48
C ASN A 100 -15.67 76.60 66.40
N ASP A 101 -14.45 76.60 66.96
CA ASP A 101 -13.88 75.44 67.66
C ASP A 101 -14.55 75.07 69.01
N GLY A 102 -15.57 75.82 69.46
CA GLY A 102 -16.25 75.62 70.75
C GLY A 102 -17.70 75.09 70.72
N ASP A 103 -18.35 74.94 69.55
CA ASP A 103 -19.78 74.56 69.47
C ASP A 103 -20.04 73.40 68.49
N GLN A 104 -20.31 72.21 69.05
CA GLN A 104 -20.32 70.94 68.32
C GLN A 104 -21.49 70.81 67.32
N THR A 105 -22.62 71.49 67.57
CA THR A 105 -23.81 71.44 66.70
C THR A 105 -23.70 72.37 65.48
N LYS A 106 -22.94 73.47 65.58
CA LYS A 106 -22.60 74.31 64.42
C LYS A 106 -21.49 73.69 63.56
N LYS A 107 -20.61 72.87 64.13
CA LYS A 107 -19.58 72.10 63.39
C LYS A 107 -20.16 71.12 62.36
N GLU A 108 -21.33 70.53 62.62
CA GLU A 108 -21.95 69.54 61.71
C GLU A 108 -22.74 70.19 60.56
N ASN A 109 -23.46 71.29 60.81
CA ASN A 109 -24.25 71.94 59.77
C ASN A 109 -23.43 72.79 58.78
N THR A 110 -22.18 73.12 59.11
CA THR A 110 -21.30 73.93 58.26
C THR A 110 -20.41 73.09 57.33
N ARG A 111 -20.61 71.77 57.29
CA ARG A 111 -19.76 70.82 56.54
C ARG A 111 -20.23 70.49 55.13
N ALA A 112 -21.39 70.97 54.67
CA ALA A 112 -21.91 70.60 53.35
C ALA A 112 -22.34 71.82 52.52
N ILE A 113 -21.93 71.87 51.25
CA ILE A 113 -22.42 72.83 50.25
C ILE A 113 -23.49 72.14 49.42
N GLU A 114 -24.58 72.84 49.16
CA GLU A 114 -25.61 72.39 48.23
C GLU A 114 -25.22 72.83 46.82
N ILE A 115 -24.86 71.88 45.96
CA ILE A 115 -24.54 72.13 44.55
C ILE A 115 -25.74 71.69 43.72
N ARG A 116 -26.18 72.55 42.81
CA ARG A 116 -27.29 72.27 41.89
C ARG A 116 -26.74 71.74 40.58
N MET A 117 -27.06 70.50 40.24
CA MET A 117 -26.82 69.97 38.91
C MET A 117 -28.01 70.30 38.00
N CYS A 118 -27.74 70.82 36.81
CA CYS A 118 -28.74 70.96 35.75
C CYS A 118 -28.44 69.92 34.67
N HIS A 119 -29.42 69.09 34.33
CA HIS A 119 -29.33 68.19 33.18
C HIS A 119 -29.95 68.84 31.95
N ARG A 120 -29.30 68.72 30.80
CA ARG A 120 -29.85 69.17 29.51
C ARG A 120 -30.31 67.95 28.72
N LEU A 121 -31.62 67.81 28.58
CA LEU A 121 -32.23 66.84 27.67
C LEU A 121 -32.52 67.59 26.37
N ASP A 122 -31.83 67.24 25.28
CA ASP A 122 -32.12 67.80 23.96
C ASP A 122 -33.33 67.06 23.38
N ASP A 123 -34.52 67.64 23.54
CA ASP A 123 -35.72 67.24 22.82
C ASP A 123 -35.69 67.84 21.40
N LYS A 124 -35.84 67.00 20.37
CA LYS A 124 -35.59 67.37 18.97
C LYS A 124 -36.73 68.15 18.32
N GLU A 125 -37.89 68.30 18.95
CA GLU A 125 -39.03 68.95 18.28
C GLU A 125 -39.57 70.23 18.93
N ASN A 126 -39.14 70.64 20.12
CA ASN A 126 -39.33 72.00 20.62
C ASN A 126 -38.24 72.32 21.64
N GLY A 127 -37.38 73.29 21.33
CA GLY A 127 -36.20 73.67 22.13
C GLY A 127 -36.51 74.35 23.47
N ALA A 128 -37.32 73.73 24.32
CA ALA A 128 -37.53 74.13 25.70
C ALA A 128 -36.56 73.38 26.62
N VAL A 129 -35.65 74.11 27.25
CA VAL A 129 -34.75 73.58 28.28
C VAL A 129 -35.57 73.40 29.56
N VAL A 130 -35.73 72.16 30.03
CA VAL A 130 -36.27 71.89 31.37
C VAL A 130 -35.09 71.65 32.32
N PRO A 131 -34.71 72.62 33.16
CA PRO A 131 -33.70 72.38 34.19
C PRO A 131 -34.30 71.48 35.28
N ILE A 132 -33.78 70.27 35.39
CA ILE A 132 -34.03 69.43 36.56
C ILE A 132 -33.00 69.86 37.61
N GLU A 133 -33.43 70.61 38.62
CA GLU A 133 -32.57 70.99 39.75
C GLU A 133 -32.53 69.87 40.79
N ILE A 134 -31.40 69.20 40.92
CA ILE A 134 -31.16 68.26 42.02
C ILE A 134 -30.18 68.90 43.00
N PRO A 135 -30.64 69.32 44.20
CA PRO A 135 -29.74 69.80 45.24
C PRO A 135 -28.93 68.63 45.81
N LEU A 136 -27.62 68.64 45.60
CA LEU A 136 -26.69 67.68 46.19
C LEU A 136 -25.90 68.36 47.31
N ARG A 137 -26.12 67.93 48.55
CA ARG A 137 -25.27 68.29 49.69
C ARG A 137 -23.95 67.51 49.61
N MET A 138 -22.84 68.19 49.37
CA MET A 138 -21.50 67.60 49.32
C MET A 138 -20.64 68.12 50.47
N ASP A 139 -19.91 67.22 51.13
CA ASP A 139 -19.04 67.60 52.24
C ASP A 139 -17.64 68.10 51.83
N LEU A 140 -16.94 68.74 52.76
CA LEU A 140 -15.61 69.33 52.54
C LEU A 140 -14.56 68.32 52.06
N SER A 141 -14.64 67.06 52.53
CA SER A 141 -13.76 65.97 52.09
C SER A 141 -13.99 65.59 50.63
N THR A 142 -15.25 65.54 50.21
CA THR A 142 -15.64 65.23 48.83
C THR A 142 -15.14 66.33 47.88
N LEU A 143 -15.27 67.59 48.29
CA LEU A 143 -14.80 68.73 47.50
C LEU A 143 -13.27 68.79 47.34
N GLN A 144 -12.51 68.47 48.40
CA GLN A 144 -11.04 68.39 48.35
C GLN A 144 -10.55 67.24 47.45
N TYR A 145 -11.29 66.14 47.40
CA TYR A 145 -10.98 65.02 46.52
C TYR A 145 -11.20 65.36 45.05
N ILE A 146 -12.29 66.08 44.73
CA ILE A 146 -12.61 66.58 43.38
C ILE A 146 -11.52 67.55 42.88
N GLU A 147 -11.02 68.42 43.76
CA GLU A 147 -9.88 69.32 43.46
C GLU A 147 -8.59 68.53 43.20
N GLY A 148 -8.28 67.52 44.03
CA GLY A 148 -7.11 66.64 43.85
C GLY A 148 -7.15 65.79 42.58
N ALA A 149 -8.34 65.48 42.06
CA ALA A 149 -8.55 64.78 40.79
C ALA A 149 -8.34 65.68 39.55
N GLY A 150 -7.98 66.96 39.73
CA GLY A 150 -7.57 67.85 38.63
C GLY A 150 -8.72 68.59 37.93
N ALA A 151 -9.91 68.64 38.53
CA ALA A 151 -11.04 69.39 37.99
C ALA A 151 -10.72 70.89 37.85
N ARG A 152 -11.12 71.51 36.72
CA ARG A 152 -10.93 72.96 36.48
C ARG A 152 -12.27 73.62 36.15
N ILE A 153 -12.47 74.83 36.68
CA ILE A 153 -13.55 75.72 36.26
C ILE A 153 -13.11 76.39 34.96
N VAL A 154 -13.96 76.36 33.94
CA VAL A 154 -13.70 77.04 32.67
C VAL A 154 -14.90 77.95 32.37
N GLY A 155 -14.66 79.26 32.32
CA GLY A 155 -15.68 80.22 31.91
C GLY A 155 -16.10 79.96 30.45
N ASN A 156 -17.41 80.02 30.18
CA ASN A 156 -17.94 79.84 28.83
C ASN A 156 -17.54 81.07 27.96
N PRO A 157 -16.79 80.89 26.85
CA PRO A 157 -16.36 82.03 26.02
C PRO A 157 -17.45 82.57 25.08
N TYR A 158 -18.65 81.99 25.08
CA TYR A 158 -19.76 82.43 24.24
C TYR A 158 -21.06 82.52 25.07
N HIS A 159 -21.53 83.76 25.29
CA HIS A 159 -22.76 84.22 25.98
C HIS A 159 -22.55 84.92 27.34
N GLU A 160 -22.87 86.21 27.37
CA GLU A 160 -22.70 87.16 28.48
C GLU A 160 -23.90 87.25 29.46
N VAL A 161 -24.84 86.29 29.53
CA VAL A 161 -26.10 86.50 30.27
C VAL A 161 -26.57 85.34 31.16
N GLU A 162 -25.69 84.46 31.65
CA GLU A 162 -26.04 83.51 32.74
C GLU A 162 -24.99 83.52 33.87
N PRO A 163 -25.38 83.54 35.17
CA PRO A 163 -24.46 83.80 36.29
C PRO A 163 -23.69 82.57 36.82
N TYR A 164 -23.58 81.48 36.06
CA TYR A 164 -23.02 80.21 36.55
C TYR A 164 -21.83 79.70 35.72
N GLU A 165 -20.71 79.41 36.38
CA GLU A 165 -19.49 78.87 35.73
C GLU A 165 -19.56 77.33 35.63
N ALA A 166 -19.05 76.74 34.55
CA ALA A 166 -19.08 75.30 34.32
C ALA A 166 -17.76 74.61 34.68
N VAL A 167 -17.83 73.51 35.42
CA VAL A 167 -16.73 72.58 35.70
C VAL A 167 -16.73 71.48 34.65
N ARG A 168 -15.57 71.26 34.01
CA ARG A 168 -15.35 70.16 33.07
C ARG A 168 -14.40 69.13 33.66
N PHE A 169 -14.77 67.86 33.52
CA PHE A 169 -13.90 66.72 33.79
C PHE A 169 -13.18 66.31 32.51
N THR A 170 -11.87 66.14 32.58
CA THR A 170 -11.03 65.82 31.42
C THR A 170 -11.02 64.34 31.07
N ASN A 171 -11.57 63.47 31.93
CA ASN A 171 -11.61 62.01 31.74
C ASN A 171 -12.94 61.41 32.26
N ALA A 172 -13.55 60.54 31.46
CA ALA A 172 -14.83 59.88 31.77
C ALA A 172 -14.73 58.88 32.93
N MET A 173 -13.57 58.25 33.16
CA MET A 173 -13.36 57.33 34.28
C MET A 173 -13.47 57.99 35.66
N ASP A 174 -13.27 59.31 35.75
CA ASP A 174 -13.33 60.04 37.01
C ASP A 174 -14.78 60.36 37.44
N LEU A 175 -15.71 60.42 36.47
CA LEU A 175 -17.16 60.57 36.71
C LEU A 175 -17.77 59.29 37.29
N ASP A 176 -17.35 58.12 36.79
CA ASP A 176 -17.77 56.82 37.33
C ASP A 176 -17.32 56.63 38.78
N ARG A 177 -16.11 57.09 39.15
CA ARG A 177 -15.61 57.00 40.53
C ARG A 177 -16.37 57.90 41.50
N ILE A 178 -16.79 59.08 41.05
CA ILE A 178 -17.62 60.02 41.83
C ILE A 178 -19.03 59.43 42.04
N PHE A 179 -19.63 58.82 41.01
CA PHE A 179 -20.92 58.13 41.13
C PHE A 179 -20.83 56.91 42.07
N TYR A 180 -19.75 56.14 41.98
CA TYR A 180 -19.52 54.97 42.85
C TYR A 180 -19.39 55.36 44.34
N HIS A 181 -18.71 56.47 44.63
CA HIS A 181 -18.57 56.93 46.01
C HIS A 181 -19.89 57.51 46.57
N ALA A 182 -20.63 58.27 45.76
CA ALA A 182 -21.97 58.76 46.13
C ALA A 182 -22.96 57.61 46.39
N GLN A 183 -22.86 56.51 45.64
CA GLN A 183 -23.68 55.31 45.85
C GLN A 183 -23.25 54.51 47.10
N SER A 184 -21.95 54.48 47.42
CA SER A 184 -21.46 53.87 48.67
C SER A 184 -21.98 54.57 49.93
N VAL A 185 -22.05 55.91 49.90
CA VAL A 185 -22.61 56.72 51.00
C VAL A 185 -24.13 56.56 51.11
N TYR A 186 -24.82 56.35 49.98
CA TYR A 186 -26.27 56.04 49.98
C TYR A 186 -26.57 54.64 50.53
N GLN A 187 -25.71 53.65 50.24
CA GLN A 187 -25.84 52.28 50.75
C GLN A 187 -25.49 52.16 52.24
N GLU A 188 -24.55 52.96 52.76
CA GLU A 188 -24.28 53.03 54.21
C GLU A 188 -25.45 53.58 55.03
N ARG A 189 -26.29 54.45 54.44
CA ARG A 189 -27.46 55.04 55.12
C ARG A 189 -28.73 54.18 55.11
N ASN A 190 -28.81 53.18 54.21
CA ASN A 190 -29.97 52.30 54.06
C ASN A 190 -29.61 50.83 54.39
N ALA A 191 -28.91 50.63 55.50
CA ALA A 191 -28.54 49.32 56.01
C ALA A 191 -29.78 48.53 56.52
N THR A 192 -30.44 47.79 55.63
CA THR A 192 -31.18 46.56 55.99
C THR A 192 -31.03 45.39 55.00
N ASN A 193 -30.23 45.52 53.93
CA ASN A 193 -29.82 44.37 53.11
C ASN A 193 -28.39 44.55 52.60
N ALA A 194 -27.42 43.92 53.28
CA ALA A 194 -26.01 43.93 52.86
C ALA A 194 -25.84 43.21 51.50
N PRO A 195 -25.05 43.74 50.55
CA PRO A 195 -24.66 43.00 49.36
C PRO A 195 -23.79 41.80 49.78
N LYS A 196 -24.17 40.57 49.39
CA LYS A 196 -23.29 39.41 49.54
C LYS A 196 -22.02 39.65 48.72
N ILE A 197 -20.87 39.72 49.37
CA ILE A 197 -19.55 39.71 48.73
C ILE A 197 -19.47 38.46 47.84
N ILE A 198 -19.41 38.66 46.53
CA ILE A 198 -19.18 37.59 45.57
C ILE A 198 -17.68 37.34 45.54
N THR A 199 -17.28 36.08 45.72
CA THR A 199 -15.88 35.67 45.57
C THR A 199 -15.47 35.73 44.10
N ASP A 200 -14.21 36.06 43.81
CA ASP A 200 -13.66 36.09 42.43
C ASP A 200 -13.96 34.80 41.65
N GLU A 201 -14.01 33.66 42.35
CA GLU A 201 -14.34 32.36 41.76
C GLU A 201 -15.80 32.27 41.29
N ASN A 202 -16.75 32.87 42.01
CA ASN A 202 -18.16 32.92 41.61
C ASN A 202 -18.38 33.89 40.45
N LEU A 203 -17.60 34.97 40.40
CA LEU A 203 -17.61 35.96 39.32
C LEU A 203 -17.05 35.37 38.01
N MET A 204 -16.00 34.55 38.09
CA MET A 204 -15.50 33.77 36.96
C MET A 204 -16.52 32.74 36.44
N LYS A 205 -17.17 31.97 37.34
CA LYS A 205 -18.22 31.02 36.95
C LYS A 205 -19.41 31.72 36.27
N MET A 206 -19.77 32.93 36.72
CA MET A 206 -20.81 33.73 36.08
C MET A 206 -20.38 34.26 34.71
N ARG A 207 -19.12 34.72 34.57
CA ARG A 207 -18.55 35.12 33.28
C ARG A 207 -18.61 33.99 32.25
N GLU A 208 -18.24 32.78 32.64
CA GLU A 208 -18.33 31.60 31.75
C GLU A 208 -19.77 31.28 31.36
N ALA A 209 -20.72 31.36 32.30
CA ALA A 209 -22.13 31.13 32.02
C ALA A 209 -22.72 32.14 31.01
N PHE A 210 -22.35 33.43 31.12
CA PHE A 210 -22.75 34.45 30.16
C PHE A 210 -22.12 34.24 28.78
N ILE A 211 -20.86 33.80 28.71
CA ILE A 211 -20.18 33.47 27.44
C ILE A 211 -20.88 32.32 26.72
N GLU A 212 -21.17 31.21 27.41
CA GLU A 212 -21.85 30.06 26.81
C GLU A 212 -23.27 30.39 26.36
N ARG A 213 -23.96 31.27 27.08
CA ARG A 213 -25.31 31.70 26.69
C ARG A 213 -25.29 32.64 25.49
N ALA A 214 -24.40 33.64 25.49
CA ALA A 214 -24.16 34.51 24.34
C ALA A 214 -23.80 33.70 23.09
N ARG A 215 -22.97 32.67 23.26
CA ARG A 215 -22.62 31.71 22.21
C ARG A 215 -23.87 31.01 21.66
N GLY A 216 -24.76 30.53 22.53
CA GLY A 216 -26.01 29.87 22.12
C GLY A 216 -26.96 30.75 21.28
N TYR A 217 -27.06 32.05 21.58
CA TYR A 217 -27.80 33.01 20.75
C TYR A 217 -27.11 33.26 19.41
N LEU A 218 -25.79 33.45 19.41
CA LEU A 218 -25.01 33.63 18.18
C LEU A 218 -25.05 32.39 17.26
N GLU A 219 -25.08 31.17 17.81
CA GLU A 219 -25.24 29.93 17.03
C GLU A 219 -26.63 29.81 16.37
N ARG A 220 -27.66 30.49 16.91
CA ARG A 220 -29.00 30.58 16.31
C ARG A 220 -29.15 31.70 15.27
N GLY A 221 -28.16 32.58 15.16
CA GLY A 221 -28.13 33.67 14.19
C GLY A 221 -28.66 35.02 14.70
N ASP A 222 -28.81 35.18 16.01
CA ASP A 222 -29.25 36.44 16.62
C ASP A 222 -28.18 37.54 16.51
N ASP A 223 -28.59 38.79 16.30
CA ASP A 223 -27.67 39.94 16.19
C ASP A 223 -27.16 40.40 17.57
N GLU A 224 -26.03 41.11 17.59
CA GLU A 224 -25.35 41.49 18.84
C GLU A 224 -26.21 42.33 19.78
N CYS A 225 -27.07 43.20 19.25
CA CYS A 225 -27.95 44.03 20.07
C CYS A 225 -29.03 43.17 20.74
N SER A 226 -29.56 42.18 20.04
CA SER A 226 -30.50 41.20 20.60
C SER A 226 -29.87 40.34 21.70
N VAL A 227 -28.65 39.81 21.45
CA VAL A 227 -27.89 39.04 22.45
C VAL A 227 -27.65 39.86 23.72
N LEU A 228 -27.28 41.13 23.57
CA LEU A 228 -27.02 42.04 24.69
C LEU A 228 -28.29 42.32 25.49
N ASN A 229 -29.39 42.60 24.80
CA ASN A 229 -30.66 42.91 25.46
C ASN A 229 -31.18 41.71 26.25
N ASP A 230 -31.09 40.50 25.69
CA ASP A 230 -31.54 39.29 26.37
C ASP A 230 -30.68 38.98 27.60
N LEU A 231 -29.36 39.15 27.50
CA LEU A 231 -28.45 38.94 28.64
C LEU A 231 -28.70 39.94 29.78
N ILE A 232 -29.00 41.20 29.47
CA ILE A 232 -29.24 42.26 30.46
C ILE A 232 -30.57 42.06 31.20
N ASN A 233 -31.59 41.55 30.51
CA ASN A 233 -32.94 41.36 31.07
C ASN A 233 -33.12 40.06 31.89
N GLU A 234 -32.05 39.30 32.11
CA GLU A 234 -32.09 38.07 32.91
C GLU A 234 -32.00 38.33 34.42
N ASP A 235 -32.42 37.35 35.22
CA ASP A 235 -32.37 37.32 36.70
C ASP A 235 -30.98 37.63 37.31
N ARG A 236 -29.91 37.62 36.50
CA ARG A 236 -28.52 37.90 36.91
C ARG A 236 -27.87 39.04 36.11
N GLY A 237 -28.63 39.76 35.28
CA GLY A 237 -28.13 40.83 34.43
C GLY A 237 -27.54 42.01 35.22
N HIS A 238 -27.91 42.17 36.48
CA HIS A 238 -27.33 43.16 37.38
C HIS A 238 -25.86 42.88 37.79
N TYR A 239 -25.21 41.82 37.30
CA TYR A 239 -23.77 41.59 37.48
C TYR A 239 -22.92 42.01 36.28
N PHE A 240 -23.53 42.51 35.20
CA PHE A 240 -22.81 43.04 34.04
C PHE A 240 -21.92 44.25 34.36
N TRP A 241 -22.17 44.94 35.47
CA TRP A 241 -21.33 46.06 35.93
C TRP A 241 -19.93 45.62 36.37
N GLU A 242 -19.78 44.35 36.77
CA GLU A 242 -18.50 43.79 37.24
C GLU A 242 -17.75 43.00 36.14
N ILE A 243 -18.40 42.70 35.01
CA ILE A 243 -17.83 41.92 33.89
C ILE A 243 -17.95 42.70 32.60
N ARG A 244 -16.82 43.01 31.94
CA ARG A 244 -16.85 43.73 30.66
C ARG A 244 -17.62 42.95 29.59
N ILE A 245 -18.73 43.54 29.15
CA ILE A 245 -19.62 43.03 28.11
C ILE A 245 -18.88 42.69 26.81
N SER A 246 -17.92 43.53 26.40
CA SER A 246 -17.08 43.31 25.22
C SER A 246 -16.32 42.00 25.28
N ASP A 247 -15.90 41.58 26.48
CA ASP A 247 -15.10 40.38 26.68
C ASP A 247 -15.97 39.11 26.62
N ILE A 248 -17.27 39.23 26.96
CA ILE A 248 -18.25 38.14 26.86
C ILE A 248 -18.61 37.90 25.39
N VAL A 249 -19.05 38.95 24.68
CA VAL A 249 -19.46 38.85 23.27
C VAL A 249 -18.28 38.49 22.37
N GLY A 250 -17.09 39.06 22.62
CA GLY A 250 -15.86 38.70 21.90
C GLY A 250 -15.49 37.23 22.07
N ALA A 251 -15.46 36.73 23.31
CA ALA A 251 -15.13 35.32 23.58
C ALA A 251 -16.16 34.35 22.99
N ALA A 252 -17.45 34.70 23.02
CA ALA A 252 -18.52 33.91 22.43
C ALA A 252 -18.39 33.83 20.90
N LYS A 253 -18.14 34.95 20.21
CA LYS A 253 -17.88 34.97 18.75
C LYS A 253 -16.67 34.12 18.37
N ASP A 254 -15.57 34.22 19.13
CA ASP A 254 -14.37 33.41 18.90
C ASP A 254 -14.65 31.91 19.10
N ALA A 255 -15.53 31.55 20.03
CA ALA A 255 -15.97 30.17 20.24
C ALA A 255 -16.83 29.67 19.07
N VAL A 256 -17.80 30.47 18.59
CA VAL A 256 -18.65 30.12 17.43
C VAL A 256 -17.82 29.99 16.15
N GLN A 257 -16.89 30.90 15.88
CA GLN A 257 -16.00 30.79 14.72
C GLN A 257 -15.09 29.54 14.78
N ARG A 258 -14.59 29.18 15.98
CA ARG A 258 -13.84 27.94 16.18
C ARG A 258 -14.71 26.69 15.98
N ALA A 259 -15.94 26.68 16.48
CA ALA A 259 -16.88 25.58 16.30
C ALA A 259 -17.27 25.41 14.82
N ASN A 260 -17.60 26.49 14.12
CA ASN A 260 -17.97 26.47 12.70
C ASN A 260 -16.82 26.06 11.79
N SER A 261 -15.58 26.50 12.07
CA SER A 261 -14.40 26.02 11.33
C SER A 261 -14.16 24.52 11.57
N ASN A 262 -14.30 24.03 12.80
CA ASN A 262 -14.20 22.60 13.12
C ASN A 262 -15.32 21.76 12.48
N ALA A 263 -16.55 22.27 12.40
CA ALA A 263 -17.65 21.59 11.73
C ALA A 263 -17.47 21.50 10.20
N ARG A 264 -16.93 22.56 9.57
CA ARG A 264 -16.54 22.55 8.14
C ARG A 264 -15.39 21.57 7.88
N LEU A 265 -14.41 21.49 8.78
CA LEU A 265 -13.34 20.50 8.75
C LEU A 265 -13.89 19.06 8.83
N GLN A 266 -14.77 18.75 9.78
CA GLN A 266 -15.31 17.39 9.96
C GLN A 266 -16.17 16.90 8.79
N ASN A 267 -16.84 17.80 8.06
CA ASN A 267 -17.71 17.46 6.94
C ASN A 267 -17.01 17.50 5.57
N ASN A 268 -15.72 17.84 5.50
CA ASN A 268 -14.99 17.88 4.23
C ASN A 268 -14.70 16.45 3.71
N PRO A 269 -15.10 16.09 2.48
CA PRO A 269 -14.83 14.78 1.88
C PRO A 269 -13.35 14.41 1.84
N LEU A 270 -12.45 15.39 1.68
CA LEU A 270 -10.99 15.19 1.67
C LEU A 270 -10.44 14.85 3.06
N LEU A 271 -11.14 15.19 4.14
CA LEU A 271 -10.77 14.79 5.51
C LEU A 271 -11.33 13.42 5.89
N LYS A 272 -12.16 12.81 5.04
CA LYS A 272 -12.55 11.40 5.11
C LYS A 272 -11.57 10.47 4.39
N LEU A 273 -10.45 10.98 3.88
CA LEU A 273 -9.36 10.16 3.35
C LEU A 273 -8.82 9.25 4.46
N THR A 274 -9.00 7.95 4.29
CA THR A 274 -8.44 6.91 5.14
C THR A 274 -7.33 6.16 4.40
N PRO A 275 -6.42 5.47 5.11
CA PRO A 275 -5.47 4.57 4.45
C PRO A 275 -6.15 3.56 3.53
N ALA A 276 -7.34 3.06 3.89
CA ALA A 276 -8.14 2.16 3.06
C ALA A 276 -8.59 2.83 1.75
N SER A 277 -9.13 4.06 1.81
CA SER A 277 -9.53 4.78 0.58
C SER A 277 -8.36 5.09 -0.35
N VAL A 278 -7.16 5.33 0.21
CA VAL A 278 -5.94 5.52 -0.58
C VAL A 278 -5.47 4.20 -1.19
N ALA A 279 -5.60 3.08 -0.47
CA ALA A 279 -5.32 1.74 -0.98
C ALA A 279 -6.28 1.37 -2.13
N GLU A 280 -7.59 1.61 -1.98
CA GLU A 280 -8.59 1.39 -3.05
C GLU A 280 -8.24 2.21 -4.30
N ARG A 281 -7.93 3.50 -4.12
CA ARG A 281 -7.50 4.36 -5.23
C ARG A 281 -6.21 3.88 -5.88
N PHE A 282 -5.27 3.36 -5.10
CA PHE A 282 -4.05 2.76 -5.61
C PHE A 282 -4.34 1.50 -6.44
N VAL A 283 -5.25 0.64 -5.98
CA VAL A 283 -5.70 -0.55 -6.72
C VAL A 283 -6.39 -0.16 -8.02
N ASP A 284 -7.21 0.88 -8.04
CA ASP A 284 -7.85 1.35 -9.29
C ASP A 284 -6.82 1.85 -10.31
N LEU A 285 -5.76 2.53 -9.86
CA LEU A 285 -4.72 3.09 -10.73
C LEU A 285 -3.67 2.07 -11.17
N LYS A 286 -3.28 1.15 -10.27
CA LYS A 286 -2.13 0.26 -10.45
C LYS A 286 -2.47 -1.23 -10.37
N GLY A 287 -3.73 -1.58 -10.13
CA GLY A 287 -4.17 -2.95 -9.90
C GLY A 287 -3.97 -3.87 -11.10
N LYS A 288 -3.81 -3.36 -12.33
CA LYS A 288 -3.44 -4.20 -13.49
C LYS A 288 -1.94 -4.54 -13.55
N GLU A 289 -1.10 -3.80 -12.84
CA GLU A 289 0.36 -3.92 -12.90
C GLU A 289 0.97 -4.63 -11.68
N ILE A 290 0.16 -5.01 -10.69
CA ILE A 290 0.62 -5.60 -9.42
C ILE A 290 -0.22 -6.82 -9.07
N ARG A 291 0.43 -7.83 -8.48
CA ARG A 291 -0.22 -9.00 -7.90
C ARG A 291 0.50 -9.37 -6.62
N PHE A 292 -0.25 -9.81 -5.61
CA PHE A 292 0.31 -10.39 -4.41
C PHE A 292 0.09 -11.90 -4.44
N VAL A 293 1.19 -12.66 -4.47
CA VAL A 293 1.15 -14.12 -4.56
C VAL A 293 1.08 -14.69 -3.14
N TYR A 294 -0.14 -14.96 -2.65
CA TYR A 294 -0.36 -15.26 -1.23
C TYR A 294 0.28 -16.57 -0.77
N ASP A 295 0.38 -17.58 -1.64
CA ASP A 295 1.00 -18.88 -1.35
C ASP A 295 2.52 -18.77 -1.11
N LEU A 296 3.16 -17.82 -1.80
CA LEU A 296 4.60 -17.59 -1.73
C LEU A 296 4.96 -16.37 -0.86
N LYS A 297 3.98 -15.56 -0.48
CA LYS A 297 4.13 -14.27 0.22
C LYS A 297 5.10 -13.32 -0.49
N ILE A 298 4.98 -13.21 -1.81
CA ILE A 298 5.80 -12.31 -2.64
C ILE A 298 4.92 -11.40 -3.49
N TRP A 299 5.41 -10.19 -3.75
CA TRP A 299 4.84 -9.31 -4.76
C TRP A 299 5.35 -9.67 -6.14
N ARG A 300 4.50 -9.55 -7.14
CA ARG A 300 4.87 -9.55 -8.56
C ARG A 300 4.43 -8.25 -9.20
N VAL A 301 5.33 -7.66 -9.98
CA VAL A 301 5.09 -6.41 -10.68
C VAL A 301 5.26 -6.61 -12.17
N TRP A 302 4.27 -6.17 -12.94
CA TRP A 302 4.31 -6.17 -14.39
C TRP A 302 5.33 -5.14 -14.88
N ASN A 303 6.27 -5.57 -15.73
CA ASN A 303 7.32 -4.71 -16.27
C ASN A 303 7.07 -4.26 -17.72
N GLY A 304 5.91 -4.61 -18.30
CA GLY A 304 5.58 -4.36 -19.72
C GLY A 304 5.72 -5.59 -20.61
N ILE A 305 6.49 -6.60 -20.18
CA ILE A 305 6.77 -7.83 -20.94
C ILE A 305 6.38 -9.07 -20.13
N ARG A 306 6.70 -9.10 -18.83
CA ARG A 306 6.40 -10.21 -17.91
C ARG A 306 6.09 -9.71 -16.50
N TRP A 307 5.55 -10.60 -15.70
CA TRP A 307 5.46 -10.46 -14.25
C TRP A 307 6.80 -10.83 -13.61
N GLU A 308 7.37 -9.91 -12.84
CA GLU A 308 8.65 -10.10 -12.17
C GLU A 308 8.48 -10.10 -10.66
N ASP A 309 9.15 -11.03 -9.99
CA ASP A 309 9.16 -11.09 -8.53
C ASP A 309 9.78 -9.82 -7.93
N ASP A 310 9.20 -9.35 -6.83
CA ASP A 310 9.67 -8.22 -6.02
C ASP A 310 9.80 -8.65 -4.54
N PRO A 311 10.70 -9.59 -4.22
CA PRO A 311 10.78 -10.20 -2.89
C PRO A 311 11.18 -9.21 -1.78
N ALA A 312 11.90 -8.14 -2.15
CA ALA A 312 12.29 -7.07 -1.24
C ALA A 312 11.31 -5.89 -1.22
N GLU A 313 10.16 -6.02 -1.91
CA GLU A 313 9.10 -5.01 -1.99
C GLU A 313 9.57 -3.64 -2.51
N VAL A 314 10.66 -3.59 -3.26
CA VAL A 314 11.27 -2.33 -3.71
C VAL A 314 10.41 -1.65 -4.77
N LYS A 315 9.87 -2.42 -5.71
CA LYS A 315 9.06 -1.91 -6.83
C LYS A 315 7.68 -1.49 -6.34
N ILE A 316 7.04 -2.29 -5.49
CA ILE A 316 5.72 -1.95 -4.93
C ILE A 316 5.81 -0.70 -4.04
N GLN A 317 6.83 -0.59 -3.18
CA GLN A 317 7.03 0.61 -2.35
C GLN A 317 7.25 1.85 -3.20
N LYS A 318 8.02 1.74 -4.30
CA LYS A 318 8.23 2.86 -5.24
C LYS A 318 6.90 3.32 -5.86
N LYS A 319 6.08 2.38 -6.35
CA LYS A 319 4.76 2.70 -6.94
C LYS A 319 3.82 3.35 -5.92
N ILE A 320 3.77 2.82 -4.68
CA ILE A 320 2.96 3.40 -3.60
C ILE A 320 3.40 4.84 -3.34
N LYS A 321 4.71 5.09 -3.16
CA LYS A 321 5.24 6.44 -2.92
C LYS A 321 4.87 7.41 -4.05
N GLU A 322 4.96 6.97 -5.30
CA GLU A 322 4.60 7.77 -6.47
C GLU A 322 3.11 8.17 -6.46
N VAL A 323 2.22 7.20 -6.29
CA VAL A 323 0.76 7.44 -6.26
C VAL A 323 0.38 8.31 -5.06
N VAL A 324 0.87 7.99 -3.87
CA VAL A 324 0.57 8.76 -2.64
C VAL A 324 1.09 10.20 -2.77
N SER A 325 2.27 10.41 -3.37
CA SER A 325 2.82 11.76 -3.60
C SER A 325 2.00 12.55 -4.62
N ASN A 326 1.49 11.90 -5.67
CA ASN A 326 0.63 12.56 -6.66
C ASN A 326 -0.73 12.92 -6.06
N LEU A 327 -1.35 12.00 -5.32
CA LEU A 327 -2.59 12.27 -4.59
C LEU A 327 -2.41 13.40 -3.56
N ALA A 328 -1.26 13.45 -2.87
CA ALA A 328 -0.94 14.53 -1.95
C ALA A 328 -0.88 15.89 -2.67
N LYS A 329 -0.24 15.94 -3.85
CA LYS A 329 -0.17 17.17 -4.67
C LYS A 329 -1.56 17.61 -5.14
N GLU A 330 -2.34 16.68 -5.69
CA GLU A 330 -3.72 16.96 -6.15
C GLU A 330 -4.60 17.48 -5.01
N ALA A 331 -4.54 16.83 -3.84
CA ALA A 331 -5.29 17.23 -2.66
C ALA A 331 -4.82 18.59 -2.09
N THR A 332 -3.53 18.91 -2.19
CA THR A 332 -2.97 20.19 -1.74
C THR A 332 -3.38 21.35 -2.66
N LEU A 333 -3.44 21.12 -3.98
CA LEU A 333 -3.81 22.14 -4.97
C LEU A 333 -5.30 22.49 -4.97
N THR A 334 -6.14 21.62 -4.40
CA THR A 334 -7.60 21.74 -4.42
C THR A 334 -8.18 22.34 -3.13
N VAL A 335 -7.33 22.60 -2.12
CA VAL A 335 -7.74 23.08 -0.80
C VAL A 335 -7.31 24.52 -0.59
N GLU A 336 -8.29 25.41 -0.45
CA GLU A 336 -8.06 26.83 -0.16
C GLU A 336 -7.94 27.12 1.36
N ASP A 337 -8.57 26.30 2.21
CA ASP A 337 -8.56 26.48 3.67
C ASP A 337 -7.25 25.97 4.29
N GLU A 338 -6.50 26.87 4.93
CA GLU A 338 -5.18 26.58 5.52
C GLU A 338 -5.21 25.49 6.60
N LYS A 339 -6.29 25.38 7.39
CA LYS A 339 -6.42 24.33 8.41
C LYS A 339 -6.64 22.97 7.77
N ILE A 340 -7.48 22.91 6.73
CA ILE A 340 -7.72 21.69 5.95
C ILE A 340 -6.42 21.26 5.26
N LEU A 341 -5.69 22.21 4.68
CA LEU A 341 -4.40 21.97 4.04
C LEU A 341 -3.39 21.37 5.02
N GLY A 342 -3.29 21.90 6.23
CA GLY A 342 -2.43 21.36 7.29
C GLY A 342 -2.79 19.92 7.68
N ALA A 343 -4.08 19.62 7.80
CA ALA A 343 -4.56 18.28 8.13
C ALA A 343 -4.32 17.27 6.98
N VAL A 344 -4.61 17.64 5.73
CA VAL A 344 -4.33 16.84 4.52
C VAL A 344 -2.82 16.58 4.39
N THR A 345 -1.99 17.61 4.56
CA THR A 345 -0.53 17.48 4.51
C THR A 345 -0.02 16.52 5.58
N LYS A 346 -0.53 16.63 6.82
CA LYS A 346 -0.16 15.73 7.92
C LYS A 346 -0.58 14.28 7.63
N PHE A 347 -1.77 14.08 7.07
CA PHE A 347 -2.26 12.75 6.69
C PHE A 347 -1.34 12.09 5.65
N PHE A 348 -1.06 12.76 4.53
CA PHE A 348 -0.18 12.21 3.49
C PHE A 348 1.26 12.03 3.97
N LYS A 349 1.79 12.93 4.82
CA LYS A 349 3.10 12.75 5.46
C LYS A 349 3.12 11.50 6.36
N GLY A 350 2.02 11.21 7.05
CA GLY A 350 1.83 9.97 7.80
C GLY A 350 1.88 8.72 6.91
N LEU A 351 1.18 8.75 5.77
CA LEU A 351 1.19 7.65 4.79
C LEU A 351 2.55 7.42 4.14
N LEU A 352 3.33 8.49 3.89
CA LEU A 352 4.67 8.41 3.32
C LEU A 352 5.76 8.00 4.34
N SER A 353 5.42 7.89 5.63
CA SER A 353 6.32 7.32 6.63
C SER A 353 6.52 5.80 6.41
N ASN A 354 7.58 5.23 6.99
CA ASN A 354 7.84 3.78 6.89
C ASN A 354 6.65 2.96 7.42
N GLY A 355 6.04 3.37 8.54
CA GLY A 355 4.86 2.70 9.09
C GLY A 355 3.63 2.83 8.20
N GLY A 356 3.41 4.02 7.61
CA GLY A 356 2.30 4.27 6.68
C GLY A 356 2.39 3.42 5.41
N ILE A 357 3.56 3.36 4.80
CA ILE A 357 3.80 2.55 3.59
C ILE A 357 3.58 1.07 3.88
N LYS A 358 4.10 0.55 5.00
CA LYS A 358 3.88 -0.84 5.41
C LYS A 358 2.39 -1.15 5.63
N GLY A 359 1.67 -0.24 6.29
CA GLY A 359 0.22 -0.37 6.48
C GLY A 359 -0.54 -0.41 5.15
N LEU A 360 -0.16 0.43 4.18
CA LEU A 360 -0.75 0.39 2.84
C LEU A 360 -0.45 -0.92 2.12
N ILE A 361 0.80 -1.40 2.13
CA ILE A 361 1.17 -2.69 1.53
C ILE A 361 0.30 -3.81 2.10
N GLU A 362 0.12 -3.84 3.43
CA GLU A 362 -0.68 -4.87 4.09
C GLU A 362 -2.15 -4.81 3.65
N ILE A 363 -2.75 -3.63 3.58
CA ILE A 363 -4.14 -3.45 3.10
C ILE A 363 -4.26 -3.91 1.64
N ILE A 364 -3.38 -3.42 0.76
CA ILE A 364 -3.42 -3.71 -0.69
C ILE A 364 -3.19 -5.21 -0.95
N SER A 365 -2.34 -5.88 -0.16
CA SER A 365 -2.05 -7.31 -0.30
C SER A 365 -3.29 -8.21 -0.09
N ARG A 366 -4.31 -7.70 0.60
CA ARG A 366 -5.56 -8.41 0.92
C ARG A 366 -6.71 -8.08 -0.02
N ASP A 367 -6.50 -7.18 -0.98
CA ASP A 367 -7.51 -6.83 -1.98
C ASP A 367 -7.73 -7.99 -2.96
N GLU A 368 -8.98 -8.35 -3.20
CA GLU A 368 -9.37 -9.49 -4.06
C GLU A 368 -8.87 -9.33 -5.51
N LYS A 369 -8.75 -8.11 -6.02
CA LYS A 369 -8.24 -7.85 -7.38
C LYS A 369 -6.72 -8.05 -7.48
N ILE A 370 -6.03 -8.06 -6.35
CA ILE A 370 -4.56 -8.10 -6.26
C ILE A 370 -4.07 -9.47 -5.82
N ALA A 371 -4.71 -10.07 -4.82
CA ALA A 371 -4.36 -11.36 -4.26
C ALA A 371 -4.59 -12.47 -5.30
N THR A 372 -3.56 -13.29 -5.55
CA THR A 372 -3.64 -14.40 -6.50
C THR A 372 -2.76 -15.57 -6.08
N SER A 373 -3.13 -16.79 -6.51
CA SER A 373 -2.28 -17.97 -6.31
C SER A 373 -1.10 -17.95 -7.27
N TYR A 374 0.00 -18.61 -6.88
CA TYR A 374 1.14 -18.82 -7.78
C TYR A 374 0.75 -19.65 -9.01
N GLY A 375 -0.24 -20.56 -8.87
CA GLY A 375 -0.66 -21.47 -9.93
C GLY A 375 -1.41 -20.81 -11.10
N HIS A 376 -1.81 -19.55 -10.97
CA HIS A 376 -2.37 -18.78 -12.08
C HIS A 376 -1.30 -18.23 -13.03
N PHE A 377 -0.04 -18.14 -12.60
CA PHE A 377 1.05 -17.67 -13.43
C PHE A 377 1.59 -18.79 -14.32
N ASP A 378 1.92 -18.44 -15.56
CA ASP A 378 2.37 -19.36 -16.60
C ASP A 378 1.40 -20.55 -16.82
N ALA A 379 0.11 -20.37 -16.49
CA ALA A 379 -0.90 -21.42 -16.51
C ALA A 379 -1.29 -21.86 -17.92
N ASP A 380 -1.15 -20.99 -18.92
CA ASP A 380 -1.36 -21.35 -20.33
C ASP A 380 -0.06 -21.94 -20.91
N PRO A 381 0.01 -23.25 -21.19
CA PRO A 381 1.23 -23.89 -21.69
C PRO A 381 1.54 -23.53 -23.15
N TYR A 382 0.62 -22.89 -23.87
CA TYR A 382 0.79 -22.57 -25.28
C TYR A 382 1.22 -21.12 -25.53
N LEU A 383 1.26 -20.27 -24.51
CA LEU A 383 1.79 -18.92 -24.65
C LEU A 383 3.30 -18.94 -24.43
N LEU A 384 4.08 -18.54 -25.43
CA LEU A 384 5.54 -18.41 -25.36
C LEU A 384 5.91 -16.94 -25.48
N ASN A 385 6.50 -16.38 -24.45
CA ASN A 385 6.80 -14.95 -24.40
C ASN A 385 8.22 -14.65 -24.90
N PHE A 386 8.35 -13.70 -25.81
CA PHE A 386 9.62 -13.15 -26.29
C PHE A 386 9.75 -11.68 -25.88
N GLU A 387 10.89 -11.04 -26.13
CA GLU A 387 11.10 -9.63 -25.76
C GLU A 387 10.16 -8.64 -26.47
N ASN A 388 9.64 -8.99 -27.65
CA ASN A 388 8.82 -8.12 -28.50
C ASN A 388 7.37 -8.57 -28.67
N CYS A 389 7.00 -9.77 -28.25
CA CYS A 389 5.64 -10.28 -28.37
C CYS A 389 5.37 -11.51 -27.50
N THR A 390 4.09 -11.76 -27.24
CA THR A 390 3.61 -13.05 -26.73
C THR A 390 3.17 -13.89 -27.93
N TYR A 391 3.82 -15.02 -28.14
CA TYR A 391 3.58 -15.94 -29.25
C TYR A 391 2.63 -17.06 -28.84
N ASP A 392 1.52 -17.22 -29.55
CA ASP A 392 0.58 -18.32 -29.30
C ASP A 392 0.96 -19.53 -30.17
N LEU A 393 1.36 -20.62 -29.52
CA LEU A 393 1.79 -21.87 -30.15
C LEU A 393 0.64 -22.63 -30.84
N ARG A 394 -0.63 -22.29 -30.57
CA ARG A 394 -1.80 -22.89 -31.23
C ARG A 394 -2.02 -22.28 -32.61
N THR A 395 -1.86 -20.96 -32.73
CA THR A 395 -2.11 -20.21 -33.96
C THR A 395 -0.83 -19.91 -34.74
N PHE A 396 0.33 -20.08 -34.11
CA PHE A 396 1.65 -19.73 -34.65
C PHE A 396 1.80 -18.23 -34.98
N THR A 397 1.24 -17.37 -34.13
CA THR A 397 1.25 -15.91 -34.32
C THR A 397 1.66 -15.15 -33.06
N GLY A 398 2.42 -14.08 -33.22
CA GLY A 398 2.75 -13.14 -32.14
C GLY A 398 1.69 -12.05 -31.96
N ARG A 399 1.43 -11.66 -30.71
CA ARG A 399 0.59 -10.52 -30.34
C ARG A 399 1.28 -9.63 -29.29
N PRO A 400 0.82 -8.39 -29.07
CA PRO A 400 1.33 -7.55 -27.99
C PRO A 400 1.20 -8.24 -26.62
N HIS A 401 2.14 -7.91 -25.73
CA HIS A 401 2.11 -8.39 -24.35
C HIS A 401 0.85 -7.93 -23.63
N SER A 402 0.27 -8.82 -22.83
CA SER A 402 -0.82 -8.48 -21.93
C SER A 402 -0.47 -8.89 -20.49
N PRO A 403 -0.68 -8.01 -19.49
CA PRO A 403 -0.57 -8.41 -18.09
C PRO A 403 -1.56 -9.52 -17.72
N ASP A 404 -2.67 -9.65 -18.45
CA ASP A 404 -3.69 -10.68 -18.21
C ASP A 404 -3.19 -12.10 -18.56
N ASP A 405 -2.09 -12.22 -19.31
CA ASP A 405 -1.50 -13.52 -19.65
C ASP A 405 -0.79 -14.18 -18.45
N LEU A 406 -0.51 -13.40 -17.40
CA LEU A 406 0.17 -13.85 -16.17
C LEU A 406 1.48 -14.62 -16.43
N ILE A 407 2.23 -14.23 -17.47
CA ILE A 407 3.49 -14.88 -17.82
C ILE A 407 4.64 -14.31 -16.98
N THR A 408 5.49 -15.18 -16.42
CA THR A 408 6.70 -14.78 -15.67
C THR A 408 7.99 -15.06 -16.42
N ASN A 409 7.93 -15.85 -17.49
CA ASN A 409 9.10 -16.31 -18.23
C ASN A 409 9.25 -15.65 -19.60
N VAL A 410 10.49 -15.53 -20.08
CA VAL A 410 10.84 -14.95 -21.39
C VAL A 410 11.85 -15.86 -22.08
N ALA A 411 11.59 -16.18 -23.35
CA ALA A 411 12.46 -16.94 -24.24
C ALA A 411 13.43 -16.04 -24.99
N GLY A 412 14.47 -16.63 -25.60
CA GLY A 412 15.47 -15.89 -26.38
C GLY A 412 16.40 -15.03 -25.53
N GLN A 413 16.70 -15.44 -24.30
CA GLN A 413 17.62 -14.76 -23.39
C GLN A 413 18.74 -15.69 -22.98
N GLY A 414 20.00 -15.31 -23.18
CA GLY A 414 21.12 -16.16 -22.76
C GLY A 414 22.42 -15.40 -22.62
N THR A 415 23.27 -15.86 -21.72
CA THR A 415 24.64 -15.36 -21.56
C THR A 415 25.57 -16.28 -22.32
N ASP A 416 26.34 -15.73 -23.26
CA ASP A 416 27.39 -16.47 -23.95
C ASP A 416 28.46 -16.87 -22.92
N PRO A 417 28.69 -18.17 -22.68
CA PRO A 417 29.67 -18.62 -21.69
C PRO A 417 31.11 -18.22 -22.03
N ASP A 418 31.42 -18.00 -23.32
CA ASP A 418 32.78 -17.73 -23.77
C ASP A 418 33.13 -16.23 -23.64
N THR A 419 32.14 -15.33 -23.74
CA THR A 419 32.33 -13.87 -23.68
C THR A 419 31.76 -13.22 -22.43
N GLY A 420 30.82 -13.87 -21.74
CA GLY A 420 30.04 -13.31 -20.64
C GLY A 420 28.95 -12.32 -21.08
N GLU A 421 28.78 -12.10 -22.38
CA GLU A 421 27.78 -11.16 -22.90
C GLU A 421 26.37 -11.75 -22.81
N THR A 422 25.44 -11.01 -22.20
CA THR A 422 24.04 -11.41 -22.15
C THR A 422 23.29 -10.84 -23.34
N MET A 423 22.74 -11.72 -24.16
CA MET A 423 21.94 -11.38 -25.33
C MET A 423 20.46 -11.61 -25.03
N THR A 424 19.64 -10.62 -25.38
CA THR A 424 18.19 -10.74 -25.42
C THR A 424 17.75 -10.56 -26.86
N VAL A 425 17.12 -11.58 -27.41
CA VAL A 425 16.77 -11.66 -28.83
C VAL A 425 15.27 -11.49 -29.01
N ARG A 426 14.91 -10.65 -29.97
CA ARG A 426 13.53 -10.46 -30.43
C ARG A 426 13.16 -11.57 -31.41
N TYR A 427 11.92 -12.01 -31.36
CA TYR A 427 11.38 -12.94 -32.35
C TYR A 427 11.37 -12.29 -33.75
N ASP A 428 11.97 -12.98 -34.72
CA ASP A 428 12.02 -12.59 -36.13
C ASP A 428 11.66 -13.81 -37.01
N PRO A 429 10.47 -13.83 -37.66
CA PRO A 429 10.04 -14.96 -38.48
C PRO A 429 10.89 -15.18 -39.74
N SER A 430 11.71 -14.20 -40.15
CA SER A 430 12.55 -14.28 -41.35
C SER A 430 13.97 -14.78 -41.07
N ALA A 431 14.37 -14.83 -39.80
CA ALA A 431 15.71 -15.22 -39.38
C ALA A 431 16.02 -16.69 -39.73
N LYS A 432 17.28 -16.93 -40.10
CA LYS A 432 17.81 -18.23 -40.53
C LYS A 432 18.94 -18.69 -39.61
N CYS A 433 19.18 -20.00 -39.57
CA CYS A 433 20.21 -20.62 -38.74
C CYS A 433 21.08 -21.65 -39.51
N PRO A 434 21.78 -21.25 -40.59
CA PRO A 434 22.58 -22.17 -41.39
C PRO A 434 23.74 -22.82 -40.62
N LEU A 435 24.43 -22.09 -39.72
CA LEU A 435 25.50 -22.66 -38.90
C LEU A 435 24.94 -23.69 -37.92
N TRP A 436 23.80 -23.41 -37.28
CA TRP A 436 23.13 -24.37 -36.41
C TRP A 436 22.79 -25.68 -37.12
N LYS A 437 22.15 -25.59 -38.30
CA LYS A 437 21.82 -26.77 -39.11
C LYS A 437 23.07 -27.55 -39.48
N LYS A 438 24.13 -26.87 -39.93
CA LYS A 438 25.42 -27.50 -40.25
C LYS A 438 26.06 -28.15 -39.02
N SER A 439 25.97 -27.53 -37.84
CA SER A 439 26.49 -28.09 -36.59
C SER A 439 25.77 -29.38 -36.20
N LEU A 440 24.44 -29.44 -36.33
CA LEU A 440 23.67 -30.66 -36.11
C LEU A 440 24.13 -31.80 -37.06
N GLU A 441 24.34 -31.49 -38.33
CA GLU A 441 24.87 -32.47 -39.30
C GLU A 441 26.28 -32.95 -38.95
N GLU A 442 27.14 -32.07 -38.41
CA GLU A 442 28.47 -32.41 -37.93
C GLU A 442 28.44 -33.23 -36.62
N TRP A 443 27.45 -33.01 -35.74
CA TRP A 443 27.30 -33.70 -34.46
C TRP A 443 26.71 -35.11 -34.61
N PHE A 444 25.86 -35.34 -35.62
CA PHE A 444 25.16 -36.61 -35.85
C PHE A 444 25.53 -37.24 -37.22
N PRO A 445 26.74 -37.79 -37.36
CA PRO A 445 27.10 -38.59 -38.54
C PRO A 445 26.43 -39.98 -38.50
N LEU A 446 26.09 -40.54 -39.66
CA LEU A 446 25.55 -41.90 -39.81
C LEU A 446 26.73 -42.88 -40.06
N ASP A 447 27.12 -43.63 -39.03
CA ASP A 447 28.19 -44.64 -38.88
C ASP A 447 29.55 -44.52 -39.63
N HIS A 448 30.61 -44.57 -38.81
CA HIS A 448 31.86 -45.36 -38.83
C HIS A 448 32.56 -45.88 -40.09
N ASP A 449 32.08 -45.67 -41.31
CA ASP A 449 32.83 -46.12 -42.48
C ASP A 449 34.00 -45.19 -42.77
N HIS A 450 35.15 -45.80 -43.06
CA HIS A 450 36.31 -45.17 -43.69
C HIS A 450 35.96 -44.71 -45.12
N ASN A 451 34.91 -43.91 -45.28
CA ASN A 451 34.55 -43.28 -46.53
C ASN A 451 35.07 -41.84 -46.52
N PRO A 452 36.27 -41.57 -47.05
CA PRO A 452 36.83 -40.22 -47.12
C PRO A 452 36.02 -39.27 -48.02
N HIS A 453 34.95 -39.73 -48.68
CA HIS A 453 34.23 -38.99 -49.71
C HIS A 453 32.70 -38.88 -49.52
N GLY A 454 32.13 -39.38 -48.41
CA GLY A 454 30.68 -39.28 -48.14
C GLY A 454 30.36 -38.96 -46.68
N LYS A 455 29.93 -37.73 -46.38
CA LYS A 455 29.33 -37.37 -45.08
C LYS A 455 27.87 -37.82 -45.05
N ASN A 456 27.61 -39.07 -44.65
CA ASN A 456 26.24 -39.47 -44.36
C ASN A 456 25.84 -38.88 -42.98
N VAL A 457 24.69 -38.23 -42.93
CA VAL A 457 24.16 -37.55 -41.74
C VAL A 457 22.98 -38.35 -41.21
N ASP A 458 22.92 -38.56 -39.89
CA ASP A 458 21.78 -39.16 -39.21
C ASP A 458 20.65 -38.14 -39.05
N ARG A 459 19.91 -37.96 -40.15
CA ARG A 459 18.77 -37.04 -40.23
C ARG A 459 17.62 -37.47 -39.32
N ASP A 460 17.44 -38.77 -39.10
CA ASP A 460 16.37 -39.30 -38.26
C ASP A 460 16.59 -38.89 -36.81
N THR A 461 17.83 -38.98 -36.31
CA THR A 461 18.16 -38.49 -34.96
C THR A 461 18.06 -36.98 -34.86
N ILE A 462 18.48 -36.21 -35.88
CA ILE A 462 18.34 -34.75 -35.89
C ILE A 462 16.86 -34.33 -35.85
N GLU A 463 16.01 -34.97 -36.65
CA GLU A 463 14.57 -34.71 -36.65
C GLU A 463 13.92 -35.10 -35.32
N SER A 464 14.27 -36.27 -34.80
CA SER A 464 13.83 -36.74 -33.48
C SER A 464 14.19 -35.76 -32.35
N LEU A 465 15.40 -35.19 -32.41
CA LEU A 465 15.85 -34.15 -31.50
C LEU A 465 15.10 -32.82 -31.72
N GLN A 466 14.89 -32.40 -32.97
CA GLN A 466 14.14 -31.18 -33.30
C GLN A 466 12.73 -31.22 -32.75
N VAL A 467 12.01 -32.32 -32.92
CA VAL A 467 10.63 -32.45 -32.46
C VAL A 467 10.55 -32.40 -30.94
N ARG A 468 11.48 -33.02 -30.21
CA ARG A 468 11.54 -32.95 -28.73
C ARG A 468 11.91 -31.57 -28.20
N LEU A 469 12.91 -30.94 -28.80
CA LEU A 469 13.32 -29.58 -28.44
C LEU A 469 12.23 -28.55 -28.80
N GLY A 470 11.49 -28.78 -29.88
CA GLY A 470 10.29 -28.01 -30.19
C GLY A 470 9.17 -28.26 -29.19
N TYR A 471 8.91 -29.51 -28.80
CA TYR A 471 7.93 -29.84 -27.76
C TYR A 471 8.21 -29.11 -26.43
N SER A 472 9.48 -29.02 -26.02
CA SER A 472 9.88 -28.36 -24.78
C SER A 472 9.74 -26.83 -24.77
N ILE A 473 9.37 -26.20 -25.88
CA ILE A 473 8.96 -24.78 -25.84
C ILE A 473 7.54 -24.61 -25.33
N SER A 474 6.74 -25.68 -25.30
CA SER A 474 5.40 -25.67 -24.68
C SER A 474 5.48 -26.00 -23.20
N GLY A 475 4.49 -25.56 -22.43
CA GLY A 475 4.34 -25.88 -21.01
C GLY A 475 3.68 -27.24 -20.75
N ASN A 476 3.75 -28.17 -21.71
CA ASN A 476 3.12 -29.49 -21.62
C ASN A 476 4.21 -30.54 -21.35
N ALA A 477 3.99 -31.36 -20.31
CA ALA A 477 4.84 -32.52 -19.99
C ALA A 477 4.01 -33.82 -19.97
N ILE A 478 3.09 -33.95 -20.93
CA ILE A 478 2.14 -35.08 -21.00
C ILE A 478 2.74 -36.34 -21.63
N GLU A 479 3.83 -36.19 -22.39
CA GLU A 479 4.47 -37.30 -23.07
C GLU A 479 5.32 -38.13 -22.10
N ASP A 480 5.21 -39.45 -22.19
CA ASP A 480 6.04 -40.42 -21.49
C ASP A 480 7.46 -40.46 -22.11
N ASP A 481 8.21 -39.35 -21.99
CA ASP A 481 9.52 -39.15 -22.63
C ASP A 481 10.54 -38.59 -21.63
N PHE A 482 11.55 -39.40 -21.31
CA PHE A 482 12.71 -39.02 -20.51
C PHE A 482 13.95 -39.03 -21.40
N LEU A 483 14.40 -37.84 -21.79
CA LEU A 483 15.46 -37.67 -22.77
C LEU A 483 16.85 -37.69 -22.12
N VAL A 484 17.74 -38.50 -22.66
CA VAL A 484 19.12 -38.61 -22.19
C VAL A 484 20.08 -38.34 -23.33
N TRP A 485 20.96 -37.36 -23.14
CA TRP A 485 22.06 -37.05 -24.04
C TRP A 485 23.32 -37.78 -23.59
N TYR A 486 23.57 -38.92 -24.20
CA TYR A 486 24.64 -39.83 -23.83
C TYR A 486 25.85 -39.68 -24.73
N GLY A 487 27.05 -39.59 -24.15
CA GLY A 487 28.29 -39.60 -24.92
C GLY A 487 29.48 -40.07 -24.07
N LEU A 488 30.22 -41.07 -24.56
CA LEU A 488 31.36 -41.65 -23.84
C LEU A 488 32.55 -40.69 -23.72
N LYS A 489 32.72 -39.79 -24.69
CA LYS A 489 33.81 -38.82 -24.75
C LYS A 489 33.24 -37.41 -24.64
N GLY A 490 33.96 -36.53 -23.93
CA GLY A 490 33.71 -35.10 -24.04
C GLY A 490 34.05 -34.57 -25.43
N ARG A 491 33.65 -33.32 -25.72
CA ARG A 491 33.95 -32.62 -26.99
C ARG A 491 33.25 -33.23 -28.20
N ASN A 492 31.94 -33.43 -28.05
CA ASN A 492 31.02 -33.98 -29.07
C ASN A 492 29.92 -33.00 -29.50
N GLY A 493 29.88 -31.78 -28.96
CA GLY A 493 28.84 -30.78 -29.25
C GLY A 493 27.71 -30.71 -28.23
N LYS A 494 27.59 -31.70 -27.32
CA LYS A 494 26.51 -31.79 -26.31
C LYS A 494 26.38 -30.51 -25.46
N GLY A 495 27.51 -30.01 -24.94
CA GLY A 495 27.54 -28.78 -24.14
C GLY A 495 27.13 -27.54 -24.94
N VAL A 496 27.62 -27.39 -26.18
CA VAL A 496 27.24 -26.27 -27.06
C VAL A 496 25.74 -26.30 -27.36
N CYS A 497 25.18 -27.47 -27.68
CA CYS A 497 23.75 -27.63 -27.91
C CYS A 497 22.92 -27.28 -26.68
N LYS A 498 23.37 -27.66 -25.47
CA LYS A 498 22.74 -27.29 -24.20
C LYS A 498 22.73 -25.78 -24.00
N ASP A 499 23.88 -25.13 -24.15
CA ASP A 499 24.04 -23.69 -23.94
C ASP A 499 23.11 -22.89 -24.88
N ILE A 500 23.03 -23.29 -26.15
CA ILE A 500 22.12 -22.68 -27.13
C ILE A 500 20.66 -22.97 -26.79
N THR A 501 20.32 -24.19 -26.34
CA THR A 501 18.95 -24.53 -25.92
C THR A 501 18.51 -23.68 -24.74
N MET A 502 19.39 -23.50 -23.75
CA MET A 502 19.17 -22.61 -22.60
C MET A 502 18.91 -21.17 -23.07
N ALA A 503 19.66 -20.68 -24.05
CA ALA A 503 19.46 -19.34 -24.60
C ALA A 503 18.13 -19.21 -25.39
N VAL A 504 17.76 -20.24 -26.16
CA VAL A 504 16.48 -20.28 -26.90
C VAL A 504 15.30 -20.20 -25.95
N LEU A 505 15.31 -21.01 -24.88
CA LEU A 505 14.22 -21.04 -23.90
C LEU A 505 14.32 -19.91 -22.87
N GLY A 506 15.47 -19.25 -22.75
CA GLY A 506 15.70 -18.21 -21.76
C GLY A 506 15.29 -18.64 -20.36
N THR A 507 14.45 -17.84 -19.71
CA THR A 507 14.05 -18.14 -18.34
C THR A 507 13.07 -19.31 -18.24
N TYR A 508 12.55 -19.86 -19.35
CA TYR A 508 11.77 -21.11 -19.34
C TYR A 508 12.62 -22.35 -19.06
N ALA A 509 13.95 -22.26 -19.24
CA ALA A 509 14.86 -23.38 -18.97
C ALA A 509 15.70 -23.14 -17.72
N THR A 510 16.12 -24.22 -17.07
CA THR A 510 17.04 -24.17 -15.93
C THR A 510 17.92 -25.41 -15.87
N VAL A 511 18.94 -25.36 -15.01
CA VAL A 511 19.82 -26.50 -14.70
C VAL A 511 19.58 -26.89 -13.25
N SER A 512 19.44 -28.19 -13.00
CA SER A 512 19.29 -28.78 -11.67
C SER A 512 20.44 -29.74 -11.37
N ASP A 513 20.70 -29.98 -10.09
CA ASP A 513 21.68 -30.97 -9.65
C ASP A 513 21.20 -32.39 -9.96
N ARG A 514 22.15 -33.32 -10.11
CA ARG A 514 21.88 -34.76 -10.30
C ARG A 514 20.98 -35.35 -9.21
N THR A 515 20.96 -34.80 -7.99
CA THR A 515 20.07 -35.22 -6.89
C THR A 515 18.59 -35.17 -7.26
N LEU A 516 18.21 -34.39 -8.28
CA LEU A 516 16.83 -34.32 -8.76
C LEU A 516 16.31 -35.68 -9.26
N VAL A 517 17.15 -36.45 -9.94
CA VAL A 517 16.75 -37.67 -10.66
C VAL A 517 17.35 -38.96 -10.09
N ILE A 518 18.13 -38.88 -9.00
CA ILE A 518 18.73 -40.06 -8.35
C ILE A 518 18.08 -40.33 -7.01
N GLU A 519 18.05 -41.59 -6.61
CA GLU A 519 17.53 -41.98 -5.30
C GLU A 519 18.45 -41.44 -4.19
N THR A 520 17.86 -40.75 -3.22
CA THR A 520 18.58 -40.24 -2.04
C THR A 520 18.24 -41.08 -0.82
N TYR A 521 19.17 -41.92 -0.39
CA TYR A 521 19.00 -42.82 0.76
C TYR A 521 18.85 -42.09 2.11
N GLU A 522 19.25 -40.81 2.20
CA GLU A 522 19.32 -40.06 3.46
C GLU A 522 18.10 -39.18 3.77
N THR A 523 17.16 -38.99 2.84
CA THR A 523 15.95 -38.23 3.15
C THR A 523 14.76 -39.17 3.30
N GLY A 524 14.40 -39.45 4.56
CA GLY A 524 13.08 -39.97 4.88
C GLY A 524 12.00 -39.14 4.17
N LYS A 525 10.90 -39.81 3.80
CA LYS A 525 9.70 -39.19 3.19
C LYS A 525 9.37 -37.86 3.89
N GLY A 526 9.75 -36.73 3.29
CA GLY A 526 9.59 -35.39 3.90
C GLY A 526 10.82 -34.49 3.92
N GLY A 527 11.98 -34.88 3.36
CA GLY A 527 13.10 -33.96 3.15
C GLY A 527 12.71 -32.73 2.33
N SER A 528 13.13 -31.53 2.75
CA SER A 528 12.85 -30.27 2.05
C SER A 528 13.51 -30.26 0.66
N ARG A 529 12.78 -30.68 -0.38
CA ARG A 529 13.16 -30.54 -1.80
C ARG A 529 13.01 -29.09 -2.26
N GLY A 530 13.90 -28.22 -1.75
CA GLY A 530 13.92 -26.79 -2.11
C GLY A 530 14.34 -26.54 -3.56
N ASP A 531 15.02 -27.51 -4.17
CA ASP A 531 15.33 -27.57 -5.60
C ASP A 531 14.08 -27.54 -6.48
N LEU A 532 13.01 -28.26 -6.11
CA LEU A 532 11.75 -28.30 -6.86
C LEU A 532 11.05 -26.93 -6.96
N LYS A 533 11.24 -26.04 -5.97
CA LYS A 533 10.67 -24.68 -6.01
C LYS A 533 11.11 -23.91 -7.25
N ASN A 534 12.38 -24.07 -7.64
CA ASN A 534 12.96 -23.35 -8.77
C ASN A 534 12.52 -23.94 -10.13
N LEU A 535 11.89 -25.11 -10.12
CA LEU A 535 11.44 -25.80 -11.33
C LEU A 535 9.97 -25.49 -11.68
N ILE A 536 9.23 -24.80 -10.81
CA ILE A 536 7.86 -24.37 -11.09
C ILE A 536 7.83 -23.53 -12.37
N GLY A 537 6.98 -23.91 -13.32
CA GLY A 537 6.81 -23.22 -14.60
C GLY A 537 7.97 -23.38 -15.59
N LYS A 538 9.03 -24.14 -15.26
CA LYS A 538 10.12 -24.42 -16.19
C LYS A 538 9.68 -25.46 -17.22
N ARG A 539 9.91 -25.14 -18.49
CA ARG A 539 9.56 -25.99 -19.65
C ARG A 539 10.68 -26.95 -20.06
N LEU A 540 11.89 -26.68 -19.59
CA LEU A 540 13.01 -27.60 -19.74
C LEU A 540 13.94 -27.54 -18.53
N VAL A 541 14.29 -28.70 -18.01
CA VAL A 541 15.25 -28.84 -16.92
C VAL A 541 16.41 -29.70 -17.41
N PHE A 542 17.61 -29.14 -17.43
CA PHE A 542 18.81 -29.90 -17.65
C PHE A 542 19.34 -30.47 -16.34
N VAL A 543 19.77 -31.72 -16.37
CA VAL A 543 20.47 -32.37 -15.27
C VAL A 543 21.81 -32.85 -15.79
N ASP A 544 22.89 -32.53 -15.09
CA ASP A 544 24.24 -32.91 -15.52
C ASP A 544 24.83 -33.99 -14.61
N GLU A 545 25.63 -34.88 -15.20
CA GLU A 545 26.63 -35.71 -14.52
C GLU A 545 26.07 -36.72 -13.50
N LEU A 546 25.63 -37.88 -13.99
CA LEU A 546 25.51 -39.06 -13.12
C LEU A 546 26.89 -39.70 -12.88
N LYS A 547 27.11 -40.16 -11.66
CA LYS A 547 28.20 -41.07 -11.32
C LYS A 547 27.78 -42.51 -11.63
N ARG A 548 28.77 -43.37 -11.90
CA ARG A 548 28.54 -44.79 -12.20
C ARG A 548 27.73 -45.55 -11.14
N LYS A 549 27.81 -45.12 -9.88
CA LYS A 549 27.11 -45.74 -8.74
C LYS A 549 25.75 -45.09 -8.43
N ASP A 550 25.37 -44.05 -9.16
CA ASP A 550 24.08 -43.41 -8.93
C ASP A 550 22.97 -44.32 -9.50
N ARG A 551 21.86 -44.39 -8.75
CA ARG A 551 20.66 -45.13 -9.12
C ARG A 551 19.55 -44.13 -9.45
N LEU A 552 18.90 -44.31 -10.60
CA LEU A 552 17.84 -43.41 -11.05
C LEU A 552 16.59 -43.56 -10.16
N ASP A 553 16.03 -42.45 -9.69
CA ASP A 553 14.73 -42.41 -9.01
C ASP A 553 13.60 -42.61 -10.04
N CYS A 554 13.36 -43.88 -10.38
CA CYS A 554 12.40 -44.26 -11.41
C CYS A 554 10.97 -43.83 -11.06
N ALA A 555 10.62 -43.73 -9.78
CA ALA A 555 9.33 -43.23 -9.34
C ALA A 555 9.21 -41.73 -9.65
N PHE A 556 10.19 -40.93 -9.25
CA PHE A 556 10.21 -39.50 -9.54
C PHE A 556 10.19 -39.21 -11.05
N VAL A 557 10.99 -39.92 -11.85
CA VAL A 557 11.02 -39.70 -13.31
C VAL A 557 9.67 -40.04 -13.94
N LYS A 558 8.94 -41.06 -13.45
CA LYS A 558 7.58 -41.36 -13.92
C LYS A 558 6.55 -40.33 -13.47
N ASP A 559 6.68 -39.78 -12.27
CA ASP A 559 5.82 -38.69 -11.81
C ASP A 559 6.10 -37.39 -12.58
N TRP A 560 7.35 -37.20 -13.01
CA TRP A 560 7.75 -36.05 -13.83
C TRP A 560 7.28 -36.16 -15.28
N CYS A 561 7.51 -37.31 -15.90
CA CYS A 561 7.13 -37.60 -17.28
C CYS A 561 5.69 -38.13 -17.30
N GLY A 562 4.73 -37.30 -17.68
CA GLY A 562 3.32 -37.66 -17.79
C GLY A 562 2.42 -36.79 -16.91
N HIS A 563 1.25 -37.32 -16.54
CA HIS A 563 0.22 -36.55 -15.83
C HIS A 563 0.38 -36.51 -14.29
N GLY A 564 1.57 -36.85 -13.78
CA GLY A 564 1.86 -36.92 -12.35
C GLY A 564 1.72 -35.57 -11.62
N ILE A 565 1.49 -35.64 -10.31
CA ILE A 565 1.50 -34.48 -9.41
C ILE A 565 2.64 -34.71 -8.42
N ILE A 566 3.56 -33.75 -8.36
CA ILE A 566 4.70 -33.77 -7.45
C ILE A 566 4.38 -32.86 -6.28
N SER A 567 4.47 -33.41 -5.07
CA SER A 567 4.21 -32.68 -3.83
C SER A 567 5.53 -32.44 -3.10
N PHE A 568 5.76 -31.20 -2.66
CA PHE A 568 6.94 -30.87 -1.87
C PHE A 568 6.69 -29.70 -0.93
N ARG A 569 7.47 -29.62 0.15
CA ARG A 569 7.43 -28.49 1.08
C ARG A 569 8.61 -27.56 0.81
N PRO A 570 8.38 -26.28 0.44
CA PRO A 570 9.47 -25.36 0.22
C PRO A 570 10.18 -25.00 1.54
N PRO A 571 11.47 -24.60 1.49
CA PRO A 571 12.17 -24.11 2.67
C PRO A 571 11.40 -22.99 3.36
N TYR A 572 11.23 -23.10 4.68
CA TYR A 572 10.48 -22.15 5.51
C TYR A 572 8.97 -22.02 5.21
N GLY A 573 8.42 -22.84 4.32
CA GLY A 573 6.98 -22.90 4.07
C GLY A 573 6.25 -23.70 5.14
N SER A 574 5.05 -23.27 5.53
CA SER A 574 4.17 -24.06 6.41
C SER A 574 3.39 -25.15 5.66
N ASN A 575 3.15 -24.95 4.36
CA ASN A 575 2.25 -25.77 3.56
C ASN A 575 3.00 -26.54 2.48
N GLU A 576 2.45 -27.69 2.11
CA GLU A 576 2.89 -28.46 0.95
C GLU A 576 2.41 -27.77 -0.34
N ILE A 577 3.27 -27.77 -1.35
CA ILE A 577 2.98 -27.28 -2.69
C ILE A 577 2.82 -28.50 -3.59
N HIS A 578 1.70 -28.54 -4.32
CA HIS A 578 1.45 -29.53 -5.37
C HIS A 578 1.71 -28.87 -6.72
N MET A 579 2.67 -29.39 -7.47
CA MET A 579 2.95 -28.91 -8.82
C MET A 579 2.79 -30.04 -9.84
N ARG A 580 2.28 -29.68 -11.02
CA ARG A 580 2.43 -30.50 -12.21
C ARG A 580 3.67 -29.99 -12.95
N PRO A 581 4.60 -30.88 -13.38
CA PRO A 581 5.69 -30.51 -14.26
C PRO A 581 5.16 -29.79 -15.52
N ALA A 582 5.77 -28.65 -15.84
CA ALA A 582 5.44 -27.89 -17.05
C ALA A 582 6.37 -28.24 -18.22
N GLY A 583 7.35 -29.11 -18.02
CA GLY A 583 8.45 -29.29 -18.96
C GLY A 583 9.16 -30.63 -18.91
N SER A 584 9.98 -30.88 -19.92
CA SER A 584 10.81 -32.09 -20.01
C SER A 584 12.08 -31.99 -19.15
N ILE A 585 12.62 -33.14 -18.75
CA ILE A 585 14.00 -33.24 -18.25
C ILE A 585 14.89 -33.74 -19.38
N ILE A 586 16.08 -33.14 -19.51
CA ILE A 586 17.17 -33.67 -20.33
C ILE A 586 18.35 -33.99 -19.42
N LEU A 587 18.69 -35.27 -19.35
CA LEU A 587 19.86 -35.74 -18.62
C LEU A 587 21.09 -35.74 -19.54
N LEU A 588 22.11 -34.95 -19.20
CA LEU A 588 23.40 -34.98 -19.85
C LEU A 588 24.34 -35.87 -19.06
N THR A 589 24.75 -36.99 -19.64
CA THR A 589 25.65 -37.88 -18.93
C THR A 589 26.60 -38.64 -19.85
N ASN A 590 27.70 -39.08 -19.27
CA ASN A 590 28.64 -40.03 -19.87
C ASN A 590 28.49 -41.42 -19.22
N ASN A 591 27.70 -41.52 -18.14
CA ASN A 591 27.36 -42.74 -17.46
C ASN A 591 25.87 -42.75 -17.14
N LEU A 592 25.14 -43.78 -17.55
CA LEU A 592 23.68 -43.80 -17.42
C LEU A 592 23.20 -44.20 -16.02
N GLY A 593 24.11 -44.53 -15.09
CA GLY A 593 23.75 -45.07 -13.77
C GLY A 593 23.15 -46.48 -13.88
N SER A 594 22.61 -46.99 -12.77
CA SER A 594 21.84 -48.23 -12.76
C SER A 594 20.33 -47.96 -12.72
N ILE A 595 19.58 -48.82 -13.42
CA ILE A 595 18.11 -48.88 -13.41
C ILE A 595 17.72 -50.32 -13.08
N GLU A 596 16.69 -50.50 -12.25
CA GLU A 596 16.15 -51.84 -11.98
C GLU A 596 15.63 -52.48 -13.29
N SER A 597 16.12 -53.68 -13.61
CA SER A 597 15.87 -54.33 -14.92
C SER A 597 14.39 -54.53 -15.26
N ALA A 598 13.54 -54.74 -14.24
CA ALA A 598 12.10 -54.97 -14.40
C ALA A 598 11.25 -53.66 -14.37
N ASP A 599 11.88 -52.49 -14.26
CA ASP A 599 11.16 -51.24 -14.09
C ASP A 599 10.54 -50.72 -15.42
N SER A 600 9.28 -50.26 -15.38
CA SER A 600 8.57 -49.72 -16.55
C SER A 600 9.13 -48.39 -17.08
N ILE A 601 10.24 -47.87 -16.54
CA ILE A 601 10.91 -46.66 -17.00
C ILE A 601 11.55 -46.83 -18.38
N TRP A 602 11.89 -48.07 -18.76
CA TRP A 602 12.49 -48.37 -20.07
C TRP A 602 11.65 -47.83 -21.24
N ASP A 603 10.31 -47.85 -21.12
CA ASP A 603 9.41 -47.34 -22.15
C ASP A 603 9.43 -45.81 -22.29
N ARG A 604 9.84 -45.10 -21.23
CA ARG A 604 10.00 -43.63 -21.20
C ARG A 604 11.40 -43.18 -21.63
N LEU A 605 12.40 -44.04 -21.46
CA LEU A 605 13.79 -43.69 -21.70
C LEU A 605 14.08 -43.47 -23.20
N ARG A 606 14.65 -42.33 -23.56
CA ARG A 606 15.09 -42.01 -24.93
C ARG A 606 16.53 -41.55 -24.91
N ILE A 607 17.43 -42.37 -25.45
CA ILE A 607 18.86 -42.10 -25.41
C ILE A 607 19.31 -41.53 -26.75
N VAL A 608 19.70 -40.27 -26.80
CA VAL A 608 20.33 -39.64 -27.97
C VAL A 608 21.84 -39.90 -27.91
N PRO A 609 22.42 -40.69 -28.83
CA PRO A 609 23.84 -41.00 -28.81
C PRO A 609 24.67 -39.89 -29.47
N TRP A 610 25.49 -39.21 -28.68
CA TRP A 610 26.46 -38.20 -29.13
C TRP A 610 27.83 -38.85 -29.37
N THR A 611 28.00 -39.51 -30.51
CA THR A 611 29.14 -40.39 -30.82
C THR A 611 30.35 -39.67 -31.42
N LYS A 612 30.17 -38.53 -32.08
CA LYS A 612 31.27 -37.78 -32.71
C LYS A 612 32.24 -37.24 -31.66
N TYR A 613 33.54 -37.38 -31.92
CA TYR A 613 34.60 -36.70 -31.17
C TYR A 613 35.31 -35.70 -32.07
N PHE A 614 35.48 -34.46 -31.60
CA PHE A 614 36.22 -33.42 -32.31
C PHE A 614 37.66 -33.31 -31.79
N GLY A 615 38.63 -33.63 -32.65
CA GLY A 615 40.05 -33.39 -32.41
C GLY A 615 40.37 -31.90 -32.32
N GLU A 616 41.57 -31.52 -31.84
CA GLU A 616 41.93 -30.10 -31.67
C GLU A 616 41.77 -29.26 -32.94
N ASN A 617 42.17 -29.81 -34.08
CA ASN A 617 42.12 -29.12 -35.38
C ASN A 617 40.71 -29.03 -35.97
N GLU A 618 39.76 -29.88 -35.54
CA GLU A 618 38.37 -29.82 -35.99
C GLU A 618 37.52 -28.86 -35.13
N ARG A 619 38.05 -28.40 -33.99
CA ARG A 619 37.31 -27.54 -33.05
C ARG A 619 37.25 -26.10 -33.54
N LYS A 620 36.03 -25.62 -33.70
CA LYS A 620 35.74 -24.20 -33.91
C LYS A 620 35.75 -23.48 -32.56
N LYS A 621 36.76 -22.63 -32.31
CA LYS A 621 36.94 -21.95 -31.01
C LYS A 621 35.77 -21.04 -30.60
N ASN A 622 35.15 -20.36 -31.56
CA ASN A 622 34.09 -19.37 -31.30
C ASN A 622 32.69 -19.87 -31.69
N LEU A 623 32.51 -21.20 -31.77
CA LEU A 623 31.26 -21.77 -32.28
C LEU A 623 30.04 -21.31 -31.48
N ARG A 624 30.14 -21.21 -30.16
CA ARG A 624 29.04 -20.72 -29.31
C ARG A 624 28.66 -19.30 -29.70
N SER A 625 29.61 -18.38 -29.66
CA SER A 625 29.38 -16.97 -29.99
C SER A 625 28.82 -16.77 -31.40
N GLU A 626 29.21 -17.60 -32.37
CA GLU A 626 28.62 -17.56 -33.72
C GLU A 626 27.18 -18.09 -33.75
N LEU A 627 26.88 -19.16 -33.00
CA LEU A 627 25.52 -19.70 -32.88
C LEU A 627 24.58 -18.75 -32.10
N PHE A 628 25.10 -18.03 -31.10
CA PHE A 628 24.35 -16.99 -30.39
C PHE A 628 23.88 -15.87 -31.34
N LYS A 629 24.64 -15.57 -32.41
CA LYS A 629 24.20 -14.62 -33.46
C LYS A 629 23.06 -15.18 -34.33
N GLU A 630 22.98 -16.50 -34.48
CA GLU A 630 21.89 -17.17 -35.20
C GLU A 630 20.67 -17.47 -34.32
N LEU A 631 20.70 -17.11 -33.02
CA LEU A 631 19.65 -17.44 -32.06
C LEU A 631 18.21 -17.15 -32.54
N PRO A 632 17.88 -16.01 -33.21
CA PRO A 632 16.53 -15.81 -33.72
C PRO A 632 16.12 -16.85 -34.78
N GLY A 633 17.05 -17.28 -35.64
CA GLY A 633 16.80 -18.37 -36.59
C GLY A 633 16.73 -19.74 -35.92
N ILE A 634 17.47 -19.95 -34.83
CA ILE A 634 17.40 -21.19 -34.03
C ILE A 634 16.04 -21.27 -33.32
N ILE A 635 15.51 -20.16 -32.80
CA ILE A 635 14.13 -20.10 -32.28
C ILE A 635 13.12 -20.55 -33.33
N ASN A 636 13.25 -20.10 -34.59
CA ASN A 636 12.39 -20.56 -35.68
C ASN A 636 12.52 -22.08 -35.91
N TRP A 637 13.73 -22.65 -35.78
CA TRP A 637 13.95 -24.08 -35.89
C TRP A 637 13.26 -24.88 -34.77
N TYR A 638 13.18 -24.33 -33.54
CA TYR A 638 12.41 -24.93 -32.43
C TYR A 638 10.91 -24.84 -32.68
N LEU A 639 10.41 -23.68 -33.15
CA LEU A 639 9.00 -23.50 -33.52
C LEU A 639 8.58 -24.46 -34.64
N GLU A 640 9.44 -24.68 -35.65
CA GLU A 640 9.25 -25.71 -36.67
C GLU A 640 9.18 -27.12 -36.07
N GLY A 641 10.03 -27.41 -35.07
CA GLY A 641 9.98 -28.67 -34.32
C GLY A 641 8.66 -28.88 -33.59
N TYR A 642 8.14 -27.84 -32.93
CA TYR A 642 6.83 -27.87 -32.29
C TYR A 642 5.70 -28.07 -33.31
N LYS A 643 5.78 -27.40 -34.45
CA LYS A 643 4.82 -27.60 -35.55
C LYS A 643 4.83 -29.04 -36.04
N LYS A 644 6.00 -29.65 -36.23
CA LYS A 644 6.11 -31.08 -36.56
C LYS A 644 5.47 -31.96 -35.49
N TYR A 645 5.70 -31.68 -34.21
CA TYR A 645 5.03 -32.39 -33.11
C TYR A 645 3.51 -32.33 -33.24
N THR A 646 2.92 -31.13 -33.47
CA THR A 646 1.46 -31.00 -33.61
C THR A 646 0.88 -31.81 -34.79
N GLN A 647 1.66 -32.00 -35.84
CA GLN A 647 1.28 -32.79 -37.02
C GLN A 647 1.40 -34.30 -36.77
N LEU A 648 2.51 -34.72 -36.13
CA LEU A 648 2.79 -36.13 -35.83
C LEU A 648 1.97 -36.66 -34.66
N LYS A 649 1.61 -35.78 -33.70
CA LYS A 649 0.98 -36.10 -32.40
C LYS A 649 1.73 -37.18 -31.61
N LYS A 650 3.05 -37.22 -31.78
CA LYS A 650 3.97 -38.10 -31.07
C LYS A 650 5.39 -37.55 -31.15
N LEU A 651 6.22 -37.96 -30.20
CA LEU A 651 7.67 -37.76 -30.25
C LEU A 651 8.32 -38.93 -31.00
N PRO A 652 8.83 -38.75 -32.23
CA PRO A 652 9.45 -39.84 -32.99
C PRO A 652 10.72 -40.35 -32.28
N GLU A 653 11.06 -41.62 -32.48
CA GLU A 653 12.30 -42.22 -31.98
C GLU A 653 13.12 -42.68 -33.19
N SER A 654 14.41 -42.34 -33.24
CA SER A 654 15.30 -42.79 -34.32
C SER A 654 15.86 -44.19 -34.05
N ASN A 655 16.34 -44.86 -35.10
CA ASN A 655 16.97 -46.18 -34.96
C ASN A 655 18.20 -46.14 -34.03
N ALA A 656 19.02 -45.09 -34.12
CA ALA A 656 20.20 -44.93 -33.25
C ALA A 656 19.79 -44.76 -31.77
N MET A 657 18.69 -44.05 -31.51
CA MET A 657 18.16 -43.90 -30.16
C MET A 657 17.62 -45.21 -29.60
N HIS A 658 16.83 -45.92 -30.41
CA HIS A 658 16.29 -47.22 -30.04
C HIS A 658 17.40 -48.24 -29.75
N ALA A 659 18.39 -48.33 -30.64
CA ALA A 659 19.55 -49.20 -30.46
C ALA A 659 20.34 -48.87 -29.19
N SER A 660 20.51 -47.59 -28.88
CA SER A 660 21.18 -47.14 -27.65
C SER A 660 20.41 -47.54 -26.40
N ARG A 661 19.07 -47.43 -26.41
CA ARG A 661 18.20 -47.87 -25.32
C ARG A 661 18.26 -49.39 -25.11
N VAL A 662 18.13 -50.18 -26.18
CA VAL A 662 18.19 -51.64 -26.12
C VAL A 662 19.54 -52.09 -25.57
N LYS A 663 20.64 -51.52 -26.07
CA LYS A 663 21.97 -51.81 -25.56
C LYS A 663 22.11 -51.50 -24.08
N TYR A 664 21.64 -50.34 -23.62
CA TYR A 664 21.71 -49.98 -22.21
C TYR A 664 20.86 -50.91 -21.32
N MET A 665 19.71 -51.37 -21.82
CA MET A 665 18.87 -52.37 -21.14
C MET A 665 19.57 -53.74 -21.05
N GLU A 666 20.28 -54.14 -22.11
CA GLU A 666 21.09 -55.37 -22.11
C GLU A 666 22.27 -55.28 -21.14
N ASP A 667 22.94 -54.12 -21.09
CA ASP A 667 24.05 -53.83 -20.16
C ASP A 667 23.59 -53.74 -18.69
N ASN A 668 22.28 -53.56 -18.42
CA ASN A 668 21.68 -53.56 -17.07
C ASN A 668 20.87 -54.84 -16.83
N ASN A 669 21.41 -55.99 -17.24
CA ASN A 669 20.77 -57.27 -17.08
C ASN A 669 21.64 -58.22 -16.22
N PRO A 670 21.42 -58.26 -14.90
CA PRO A 670 22.20 -59.12 -14.01
C PRO A 670 22.11 -60.61 -14.36
N LEU A 671 21.03 -61.06 -15.02
CA LEU A 671 20.93 -62.43 -15.51
C LEU A 671 21.90 -62.67 -16.68
N ALA A 672 22.08 -61.71 -17.59
CA ALA A 672 23.02 -61.83 -18.70
C ALA A 672 24.47 -61.90 -18.21
N ASP A 673 24.82 -60.99 -17.29
CA ASP A 673 26.14 -60.94 -16.65
C ASP A 673 26.46 -62.26 -15.94
N TRP A 674 25.54 -62.75 -15.11
CA TRP A 674 25.70 -64.04 -14.43
C TRP A 674 25.90 -65.21 -15.40
N ILE A 675 25.13 -65.25 -16.49
CA ILE A 675 25.25 -66.32 -17.49
C ILE A 675 26.63 -66.26 -18.15
N ALA A 676 27.12 -65.06 -18.50
CA ALA A 676 28.42 -64.88 -19.10
C ALA A 676 29.55 -65.30 -18.13
N ASP A 677 29.47 -64.89 -16.86
CA ASP A 677 30.50 -65.13 -15.86
C ASP A 677 30.53 -66.60 -15.41
N GLU A 678 29.39 -67.10 -14.94
CA GLU A 678 29.33 -68.34 -14.14
C GLU A 678 28.81 -69.55 -14.91
N MET A 679 28.21 -69.37 -16.09
CA MET A 679 27.49 -70.43 -16.79
C MET A 679 28.11 -70.78 -18.15
N ILE A 680 27.86 -72.00 -18.60
CA ILE A 680 28.12 -72.48 -19.95
C ILE A 680 26.80 -72.95 -20.54
N LEU A 681 26.53 -72.47 -21.75
CA LEU A 681 25.36 -72.84 -22.53
C LEU A 681 25.67 -73.99 -23.51
N ALA A 682 24.67 -74.78 -23.88
CA ALA A 682 24.86 -75.92 -24.78
C ALA A 682 25.38 -75.54 -26.17
N ASN A 683 25.09 -74.32 -26.65
CA ASN A 683 25.61 -73.81 -27.91
C ASN A 683 27.11 -73.47 -27.85
N GLU A 684 27.64 -73.14 -26.66
CA GLU A 684 29.05 -72.84 -26.42
C GLU A 684 29.91 -74.10 -26.24
N ALA A 685 29.29 -75.25 -25.99
CA ALA A 685 29.98 -76.51 -25.77
C ALA A 685 30.06 -77.41 -27.02
N PRO A 686 31.14 -78.23 -27.15
CA PRO A 686 31.27 -79.23 -28.21
C PRO A 686 30.06 -80.17 -28.25
N LYS A 687 29.60 -80.54 -29.45
CA LYS A 687 28.43 -81.41 -29.66
C LYS A 687 28.48 -82.70 -28.82
N SER A 688 29.67 -83.30 -28.68
CA SER A 688 29.89 -84.53 -27.91
C SER A 688 29.64 -84.36 -26.40
N GLN A 689 29.74 -83.14 -25.85
CA GLN A 689 29.61 -82.88 -24.42
C GLN A 689 28.29 -82.22 -24.02
N ARG A 690 27.45 -81.81 -25.00
CA ARG A 690 26.15 -81.14 -24.74
C ARG A 690 25.19 -81.96 -23.88
N HIS A 691 25.27 -83.29 -23.90
CA HIS A 691 24.45 -84.15 -23.05
C HIS A 691 24.76 -84.02 -21.55
N LYS A 692 25.95 -83.55 -21.20
CA LYS A 692 26.38 -83.28 -19.81
C LYS A 692 25.91 -81.92 -19.30
N ILE A 693 25.49 -81.02 -20.19
CA ILE A 693 25.10 -79.66 -19.83
C ILE A 693 23.66 -79.66 -19.30
N LYS A 694 23.55 -79.82 -17.98
CA LYS A 694 22.30 -79.73 -17.23
C LYS A 694 22.56 -79.29 -15.79
N THR A 695 21.62 -78.55 -15.21
CA THR A 695 21.64 -78.17 -13.78
C THR A 695 20.25 -78.34 -13.17
N LEU A 696 20.20 -78.73 -11.89
CA LEU A 696 18.96 -78.82 -11.14
C LEU A 696 18.28 -77.46 -11.10
N LYS A 697 16.98 -77.39 -11.44
CA LYS A 697 16.22 -76.13 -11.45
C LYS A 697 16.38 -75.38 -10.12
N SER A 698 16.27 -76.08 -8.99
CA SER A 698 16.44 -75.50 -7.65
C SER A 698 17.82 -74.87 -7.40
N GLU A 699 18.86 -75.43 -8.00
CA GLU A 699 20.23 -74.92 -7.86
C GLU A 699 20.47 -73.68 -8.72
N VAL A 700 19.91 -73.62 -9.93
CA VAL A 700 20.12 -72.51 -10.89
C VAL A 700 19.85 -71.14 -10.26
N TYR A 701 18.69 -70.97 -9.61
CA TYR A 701 18.38 -69.69 -8.94
C TYR A 701 19.26 -69.44 -7.70
N THR A 702 19.67 -70.49 -7.01
CA THR A 702 20.53 -70.37 -5.83
C THR A 702 21.90 -69.85 -6.23
N TYR A 703 22.45 -70.36 -7.34
CA TYR A 703 23.72 -69.88 -7.89
C TYR A 703 23.65 -68.45 -8.37
N TYR A 704 22.61 -68.10 -9.13
CA TYR A 704 22.37 -66.71 -9.55
C TYR A 704 22.31 -65.76 -8.35
N LYS A 705 21.50 -66.09 -7.34
CA LYS A 705 21.34 -65.25 -6.15
C LYS A 705 22.66 -65.06 -5.40
N ASN A 706 23.45 -66.13 -5.26
CA ASN A 706 24.74 -66.06 -4.57
C ASN A 706 25.76 -65.23 -5.36
N TRP A 707 25.86 -65.43 -6.68
CA TRP A 707 26.68 -64.59 -7.54
C TRP A 707 26.27 -63.12 -7.45
N ALA A 708 24.97 -62.82 -7.52
CA ALA A 708 24.49 -61.45 -7.48
C ALA A 708 24.88 -60.77 -6.15
N LEU A 709 24.69 -61.45 -5.02
CA LEU A 709 25.12 -60.95 -3.71
C LEU A 709 26.64 -60.75 -3.62
N ASN A 710 27.43 -61.62 -4.26
CA ASN A 710 28.89 -61.51 -4.28
C ASN A 710 29.39 -60.34 -5.14
N GLU A 711 28.74 -60.06 -6.27
CA GLU A 711 28.99 -58.89 -7.12
C GLU A 711 28.48 -57.57 -6.50
N GLY A 712 27.86 -57.66 -5.31
CA GLY A 712 27.40 -56.52 -4.54
C GLY A 712 25.99 -56.04 -4.88
N TYR A 713 25.22 -56.79 -5.66
CA TYR A 713 23.82 -56.50 -5.92
C TYR A 713 22.98 -56.67 -4.65
N ASP A 714 22.13 -55.70 -4.35
CA ASP A 714 21.17 -55.78 -3.27
C ASP A 714 19.91 -56.61 -3.65
N LYS A 715 19.01 -56.82 -2.68
CA LYS A 715 17.79 -57.61 -2.89
C LYS A 715 16.82 -57.02 -3.91
N LYS A 716 16.91 -55.72 -4.20
CA LYS A 716 16.06 -55.02 -5.17
C LYS A 716 16.69 -55.05 -6.57
N GLU A 717 18.00 -55.18 -6.67
CA GLU A 717 18.73 -55.12 -7.95
C GLU A 717 18.77 -56.46 -8.70
N TYR A 718 18.75 -57.61 -8.01
CA TYR A 718 18.69 -58.91 -8.68
C TYR A 718 17.25 -59.43 -8.86
N LEU A 719 17.06 -60.26 -9.89
CA LEU A 719 15.75 -60.80 -10.25
C LEU A 719 15.18 -61.69 -9.14
N GLY A 720 13.94 -61.38 -8.74
CA GLY A 720 13.16 -62.27 -7.88
C GLY A 720 12.93 -63.63 -8.55
N ARG A 721 12.80 -64.70 -7.74
CA ARG A 721 12.76 -66.10 -8.21
C ARG A 721 11.82 -66.35 -9.39
N THR A 722 10.61 -65.79 -9.36
CA THR A 722 9.61 -65.98 -10.43
C THR A 722 10.04 -65.28 -11.72
N THR A 723 10.44 -64.02 -11.63
CA THR A 723 10.93 -63.21 -12.77
C THR A 723 12.18 -63.82 -13.38
N PHE A 724 13.12 -64.27 -12.54
CA PHE A 724 14.34 -64.96 -12.97
C PHE A 724 14.05 -66.13 -13.91
N TYR A 725 13.18 -67.07 -13.52
CA TYR A 725 12.90 -68.22 -14.37
C TYR A 725 12.17 -67.84 -15.66
N LYS A 726 11.28 -66.84 -15.60
CA LYS A 726 10.59 -66.34 -16.79
C LYS A 726 11.59 -65.75 -17.79
N GLU A 727 12.46 -64.85 -17.34
CA GLU A 727 13.49 -64.23 -18.19
C GLU A 727 14.52 -65.24 -18.70
N LEU A 728 14.95 -66.19 -17.86
CA LEU A 728 15.85 -67.26 -18.27
C LEU A 728 15.24 -68.11 -19.40
N GLU A 729 13.97 -68.50 -19.27
CA GLU A 729 13.27 -69.30 -20.27
C GLU A 729 12.97 -68.53 -21.56
N ASP A 730 12.62 -67.24 -21.46
CA ASP A 730 12.31 -66.40 -22.62
C ASP A 730 13.58 -66.02 -23.39
N LYS A 731 14.63 -65.56 -22.71
CA LYS A 731 15.88 -65.08 -23.34
C LYS A 731 16.69 -66.22 -23.96
N TYR A 732 16.72 -67.38 -23.32
CA TYR A 732 17.49 -68.55 -23.78
C TYR A 732 16.60 -69.63 -24.39
N ARG A 733 15.42 -69.25 -24.89
CA ARG A 733 14.48 -70.14 -25.56
C ARG A 733 15.18 -70.87 -26.72
N GLY A 734 15.07 -72.20 -26.74
CA GLY A 734 15.70 -73.04 -27.76
C GLY A 734 17.17 -73.41 -27.46
N VAL A 735 17.83 -72.73 -26.52
CA VAL A 735 19.14 -73.12 -25.98
C VAL A 735 18.98 -73.97 -24.73
N ILE A 736 18.06 -73.56 -23.84
CA ILE A 736 17.73 -74.29 -22.62
C ILE A 736 16.35 -74.95 -22.71
N THR A 737 16.16 -76.06 -21.99
CA THR A 737 14.86 -76.75 -21.91
C THR A 737 14.66 -77.33 -20.52
N LEU A 738 13.51 -77.06 -19.93
CA LEU A 738 13.13 -77.64 -18.64
C LEU A 738 12.65 -79.09 -18.84
N LYS A 739 13.30 -80.05 -18.17
CA LYS A 739 12.94 -81.48 -18.21
C LYS A 739 12.83 -82.07 -16.82
N THR A 740 12.03 -83.12 -16.68
CA THR A 740 11.95 -83.92 -15.45
C THR A 740 12.70 -85.23 -15.66
N ILE A 741 13.69 -85.49 -14.81
CA ILE A 741 14.52 -86.69 -14.84
C ILE A 741 14.47 -87.30 -13.44
N GLN A 742 14.02 -88.56 -13.33
CA GLN A 742 13.97 -89.29 -12.05
C GLN A 742 13.31 -88.48 -10.91
N GLY A 743 12.17 -87.84 -11.20
CA GLY A 743 11.40 -87.05 -10.23
C GLY A 743 11.93 -85.63 -9.95
N SER A 744 13.11 -85.26 -10.45
CA SER A 744 13.71 -83.93 -10.28
C SER A 744 13.66 -83.10 -11.55
N ARG A 745 13.46 -81.77 -11.42
CA ARG A 745 13.42 -80.84 -12.57
C ARG A 745 14.81 -80.29 -12.86
N PHE A 746 15.26 -80.40 -14.10
CA PHE A 746 16.55 -79.91 -14.59
C PHE A 746 16.33 -78.94 -15.74
N TYR A 747 17.12 -77.87 -15.79
CA TYR A 747 17.34 -77.17 -17.05
C TYR A 747 18.46 -77.90 -17.79
N GLN A 748 18.11 -78.52 -18.91
CA GLN A 748 19.08 -79.02 -19.88
C GLN A 748 19.52 -77.86 -20.76
N GLY A 749 20.79 -77.82 -21.16
CA GLY A 749 21.34 -76.76 -22.00
C GLY A 749 22.06 -75.65 -21.25
N ILE A 750 22.07 -75.70 -19.91
CA ILE A 750 22.82 -74.77 -19.05
C ILE A 750 23.51 -75.50 -17.88
N CYS A 751 24.78 -75.19 -17.62
CA CYS A 751 25.51 -75.66 -16.44
C CYS A 751 26.54 -74.65 -15.92
N LEU A 752 26.93 -74.77 -14.66
CA LEU A 752 28.01 -73.96 -14.09
C LEU A 752 29.33 -74.20 -14.82
N ARG A 753 30.03 -73.11 -15.14
CA ARG A 753 31.32 -73.11 -15.82
C ARG A 753 32.34 -73.95 -15.06
N TYR A 754 32.48 -73.75 -13.75
CA TYR A 754 33.42 -74.53 -12.93
C TYR A 754 33.11 -76.04 -12.93
N ARG A 755 31.83 -76.43 -12.97
CA ARG A 755 31.44 -77.87 -13.02
C ARG A 755 31.85 -78.49 -14.34
N PHE A 756 31.63 -77.78 -15.44
CA PHE A 756 32.01 -78.25 -16.77
C PHE A 756 33.53 -78.31 -16.96
N GLU A 757 34.27 -77.35 -16.42
CA GLU A 757 35.74 -77.32 -16.50
C GLU A 757 36.41 -78.39 -15.62
N ASN A 758 35.90 -78.62 -14.41
CA ASN A 758 36.42 -79.69 -13.54
C ASN A 758 36.09 -81.09 -14.07
N ASP A 759 34.94 -81.26 -14.76
CA ASP A 759 34.62 -82.50 -15.48
C ASP A 759 35.59 -82.79 -16.66
N LYS A 760 36.32 -81.79 -17.18
CA LYS A 760 37.38 -82.01 -18.18
C LYS A 760 38.66 -82.57 -17.58
N HIS A 761 38.93 -82.33 -16.29
CA HIS A 761 40.10 -82.84 -15.59
C HIS A 761 39.89 -84.22 -14.96
N THR A 762 38.67 -84.78 -15.05
CA THR A 762 38.34 -86.13 -14.58
C THR A 762 38.22 -87.14 -15.73
N LEU A 763 38.76 -86.80 -16.92
CA LEU A 763 38.79 -87.61 -18.13
C LEU A 763 40.22 -87.93 -18.55
#